data_AF-A0A7Y3EH53-F1
#
_entry.id   AF-A0A7Y3EH53-F1
#
_cell.length_a   1.000
_cell.length_b   1.000
_cell.length_c   1.000
_cell.angle_alpha   90.00
_cell.angle_beta   90.00
_cell.angle_gamma   90.00
#
_symmetry.space_group_name_H-M   'P 1'
#
loop_
_entity.id
_entity.type
_entity.pdbx_description
1 polymer ?
#
loop_
_entity_poly.entity_id
_entity_poly.type
_entity_poly.pdbx_seq_one_letter_code
_entity_poly.pdbx_strand_id
1 'polypeptide(L)'
;MINFRRLSKYLLAYLLLLIISAAITVGGVLRPVDLFIYNKFYLNSQLEKYNDQFSEDKFDVINNEINDKIIFIDIPTKNFPKNTYVKNLRSHIADLLVTIDSMVYTNMSEPPVVILDITFRSDSVGLDPIMDAVNNLIGDKRVKVYAAYELPQEHDNTKFDAHDAGQAGLLYDYYFNGNRLNTAINNYQNVNGLANYKSFELIDTVAIESLPIRVVNDYFPDREKTDLTNQVIYPLPLKLPYDPVVIEDNYYFFTSDSTITETQNFLKLKSNIDLSNKFVIVGTPDDQVSIGNYLIPGPYVVASALVDQLNGSKFVRPSYNNRLVQVSFVLLFALFVCLIFSFIYKYVKNLQTLPYVIAIISFLIGVIFLGFIGYVLLEYTVIRPALPTLSMLWAAVLSWHFTKKFLVTGIMEGGDIYDVFISYSHGDSAWVKKNLYGPLANFTKPDGKSLNIFFDENSIGIGELFTTKYMRSIVDSKMFIPVISKEYYHKNHCINEMDLAVKRHVEKLMDMCIVALDYKYVPEEFTNINFVDVSQQENFMSKLKDEITKEDKNKLKAGSINDEENTQEEETSMDIDEQPIQEPKNEAIAKESKAEINPGAVKEKVKKENSSKKKKKKEKLKLKKKKEKENKASKEKLKLKKKKKKENGKGKKNRKKRKDKRKNKKKEKLKNKKSKKRVKRKKKKKNKK
;
A
#
# COMPACT_ATOMS: atom_id res chain seq x y z
N MET A 1 -8.40 30.90 22.72
CA MET A 1 -7.65 29.67 23.07
C MET A 1 -8.42 28.43 22.61
N ILE A 2 -7.85 27.64 21.71
CA ILE A 2 -8.42 26.33 21.35
C ILE A 2 -8.33 25.45 22.59
N ASN A 3 -9.47 25.08 23.16
CA ASN A 3 -9.51 24.22 24.33
C ASN A 3 -8.99 22.84 23.90
N PHE A 4 -7.79 22.44 24.35
CA PHE A 4 -7.12 21.17 23.98
C PHE A 4 -8.05 19.96 24.14
N ARG A 5 -8.97 20.02 25.11
CA ARG A 5 -10.02 19.03 25.34
C ARG A 5 -10.96 18.84 24.13
N ARG A 6 -11.26 19.89 23.37
CA ARG A 6 -12.07 19.81 22.14
C ARG A 6 -11.26 19.14 21.02
N LEU A 7 -10.02 19.59 20.78
CA LEU A 7 -9.14 19.01 19.76
C LEU A 7 -8.95 17.50 19.97
N SER A 8 -8.70 17.08 21.21
CA SER A 8 -8.56 15.68 21.58
C SER A 8 -9.79 14.84 21.22
N LYS A 9 -11.01 15.37 21.42
CA LYS A 9 -12.26 14.67 21.02
C LYS A 9 -12.37 14.47 19.52
N TYR A 10 -12.01 15.48 18.71
CA TYR A 10 -12.04 15.37 17.26
C TYR A 10 -10.95 14.44 16.73
N LEU A 11 -9.75 14.47 17.31
CA LEU A 11 -8.68 13.54 16.97
C LEU A 11 -9.07 12.09 17.29
N LEU A 12 -9.67 11.86 18.46
CA LEU A 12 -10.18 10.54 18.84
C LEU A 12 -11.29 10.07 17.89
N ALA A 13 -12.24 10.96 17.55
CA ALA A 13 -13.30 10.66 16.60
C ALA A 13 -12.73 10.30 15.21
N TYR A 14 -11.74 11.07 14.72
CA TYR A 14 -11.03 10.78 13.48
C TYR A 14 -10.39 9.40 13.49
N LEU A 15 -9.64 9.06 14.55
CA LEU A 15 -8.99 7.74 14.66
C LEU A 15 -10.02 6.61 14.72
N LEU A 16 -11.09 6.76 15.50
CA LEU A 16 -12.15 5.75 15.60
C LEU A 16 -12.85 5.52 14.26
N LEU A 17 -13.24 6.60 13.58
CA LEU A 17 -13.87 6.52 12.26
C LEU A 17 -12.95 5.89 11.23
N LEU A 18 -11.66 6.26 11.22
CA LEU A 18 -10.68 5.67 10.32
C LEU A 18 -10.50 4.17 10.59
N ILE A 19 -10.39 3.75 11.85
CA ILE A 19 -10.25 2.33 12.23
C ILE A 19 -11.50 1.52 11.84
N ILE A 20 -12.69 2.03 12.17
CA ILE A 20 -13.96 1.36 11.85
C ILE A 20 -14.15 1.26 10.34
N SER A 21 -13.94 2.36 9.61
CA SER A 21 -14.04 2.35 8.15
C SER A 21 -13.00 1.45 7.52
N ALA A 22 -11.74 1.47 7.97
CA ALA A 22 -10.72 0.55 7.46
C ALA A 22 -11.13 -0.91 7.71
N ALA A 23 -11.59 -1.26 8.92
CA ALA A 23 -12.04 -2.62 9.22
C ALA A 23 -13.17 -3.09 8.29
N ILE A 24 -14.13 -2.21 7.96
CA ILE A 24 -15.27 -2.53 7.09
C ILE A 24 -14.85 -2.56 5.61
N THR A 25 -13.99 -1.64 5.18
CA THR A 25 -13.73 -1.37 3.75
C THR A 25 -12.45 -2.03 3.22
N VAL A 26 -11.52 -2.46 4.08
CA VAL A 26 -10.23 -3.07 3.66
C VAL A 26 -10.45 -4.23 2.70
N GLY A 27 -11.35 -5.16 3.05
CA GLY A 27 -11.58 -6.35 2.22
C GLY A 27 -12.34 -6.07 0.92
N GLY A 28 -13.32 -5.16 0.97
CA GLY A 28 -14.28 -4.98 -0.12
C GLY A 28 -13.99 -3.83 -1.08
N VAL A 29 -13.48 -2.70 -0.60
CA VAL A 29 -13.37 -1.45 -1.39
C VAL A 29 -11.94 -0.96 -1.49
N LEU A 30 -11.22 -0.86 -0.37
CA LEU A 30 -9.87 -0.29 -0.37
C LEU A 30 -8.88 -1.17 -1.14
N ARG A 31 -8.92 -2.49 -0.91
CA ARG A 31 -8.03 -3.42 -1.59
C ARG A 31 -8.21 -3.40 -3.11
N PRO A 32 -9.43 -3.48 -3.69
CA PRO A 32 -9.61 -3.30 -5.14
C PRO A 32 -9.08 -1.97 -5.68
N VAL A 33 -9.25 -0.85 -4.97
CA VAL A 33 -8.72 0.46 -5.40
C VAL A 33 -7.19 0.47 -5.40
N ASP A 34 -6.57 0.00 -4.31
CA ASP A 34 -5.10 -0.13 -4.23
C ASP A 34 -4.58 -1.01 -5.36
N LEU A 35 -5.25 -2.13 -5.63
CA LEU A 35 -4.84 -3.09 -6.64
C LEU A 35 -5.10 -2.59 -8.08
N PHE A 36 -6.18 -1.84 -8.31
CA PHE A 36 -6.44 -1.18 -9.59
C PHE A 36 -5.35 -0.15 -9.89
N ILE A 37 -5.00 0.68 -8.90
CA ILE A 37 -3.94 1.67 -9.05
C ILE A 37 -2.59 0.98 -9.23
N TYR A 38 -2.32 -0.09 -8.48
CA TYR A 38 -1.16 -0.95 -8.66
C TYR A 38 -1.06 -1.48 -10.10
N ASN A 39 -2.14 -2.03 -10.64
CA ASN A 39 -2.17 -2.53 -12.00
C ASN A 39 -1.98 -1.41 -13.04
N LYS A 40 -2.79 -0.35 -12.96
CA LYS A 40 -2.85 0.72 -13.96
C LYS A 40 -1.59 1.59 -13.98
N PHE A 41 -1.06 1.94 -12.81
CA PHE A 41 0.06 2.87 -12.74
C PHE A 41 1.38 2.15 -12.48
N TYR A 42 1.42 1.04 -11.75
CA TYR A 42 2.70 0.46 -11.37
C TYR A 42 3.12 -0.67 -12.29
N LEU A 43 2.19 -1.56 -12.65
CA LEU A 43 2.45 -2.52 -13.72
C LEU A 43 2.52 -1.79 -15.06
N ASN A 44 1.57 -0.90 -15.42
CA ASN A 44 1.60 -0.31 -16.77
C ASN A 44 2.47 0.96 -16.95
N SER A 45 2.59 1.89 -15.99
CA SER A 45 3.33 3.17 -16.27
C SER A 45 4.86 3.04 -16.19
N GLN A 46 5.39 2.12 -15.36
CA GLN A 46 6.80 1.72 -15.47
C GLN A 46 7.05 1.01 -16.82
N LEU A 47 6.01 0.44 -17.46
CA LEU A 47 6.11 -0.06 -18.83
C LEU A 47 6.10 1.10 -19.84
N GLU A 48 5.34 2.18 -19.63
CA GLU A 48 5.34 3.35 -20.53
C GLU A 48 6.62 4.21 -20.49
N LYS A 49 7.26 4.41 -19.32
CA LYS A 49 8.46 5.29 -19.21
C LYS A 49 9.70 4.81 -19.99
N TYR A 50 9.69 3.58 -20.54
CA TYR A 50 10.77 3.12 -21.43
C TYR A 50 10.32 2.91 -22.89
N ASN A 51 9.15 3.44 -23.27
CA ASN A 51 8.67 3.40 -24.66
C ASN A 51 9.61 4.12 -25.64
N ASP A 52 10.38 5.12 -25.19
CA ASP A 52 11.30 5.83 -26.07
C ASP A 52 12.56 5.02 -26.41
N GLN A 53 12.81 3.88 -25.75
CA GLN A 53 13.98 3.02 -25.98
C GLN A 53 13.66 1.60 -26.49
N PHE A 54 12.41 1.13 -26.38
CA PHE A 54 12.03 -0.23 -26.80
C PHE A 54 10.66 -0.19 -27.50
N SER A 55 10.65 -0.42 -28.81
CA SER A 55 9.45 -0.38 -29.66
C SER A 55 8.60 -1.67 -29.63
N GLU A 56 8.93 -2.63 -28.77
CA GLU A 56 8.23 -3.92 -28.64
C GLU A 56 7.55 -4.05 -27.27
N ASP A 57 6.44 -4.81 -27.21
CA ASP A 57 5.66 -5.06 -26.00
C ASP A 57 6.57 -5.62 -24.91
N LYS A 58 6.78 -4.92 -23.80
CA LYS A 58 7.80 -5.28 -22.79
C LYS A 58 7.61 -6.64 -22.13
N PHE A 59 6.43 -7.24 -22.21
CA PHE A 59 6.30 -8.65 -21.86
C PHE A 59 7.15 -9.53 -22.77
N ASP A 60 7.37 -9.12 -24.01
CA ASP A 60 8.30 -9.73 -24.95
C ASP A 60 9.74 -9.58 -24.46
N VAL A 61 10.13 -8.51 -23.75
CA VAL A 61 11.45 -8.44 -23.10
C VAL A 61 11.60 -9.50 -22.00
N ILE A 62 10.60 -9.65 -21.13
CA ILE A 62 10.63 -10.70 -20.09
C ILE A 62 10.64 -12.09 -20.74
N ASN A 63 9.82 -12.28 -21.77
CA ASN A 63 9.74 -13.53 -22.52
C ASN A 63 11.05 -13.84 -23.25
N ASN A 64 11.69 -12.83 -23.85
CA ASN A 64 12.99 -12.94 -24.50
C ASN A 64 14.08 -13.26 -23.48
N GLU A 65 14.04 -12.66 -22.29
CA GLU A 65 14.93 -12.99 -21.18
C GLU A 65 14.68 -14.41 -20.64
N ILE A 66 13.42 -14.85 -20.56
CA ILE A 66 13.07 -16.23 -20.23
C ILE A 66 13.61 -17.16 -21.32
N ASN A 67 13.41 -16.85 -22.60
CA ASN A 67 13.88 -17.67 -23.71
C ASN A 67 15.40 -17.67 -23.84
N ASP A 68 16.07 -16.58 -23.46
CA ASP A 68 17.52 -16.51 -23.45
C ASP A 68 18.12 -17.26 -22.26
N LYS A 69 17.48 -17.27 -21.08
CA LYS A 69 18.14 -17.80 -19.87
C LYS A 69 17.58 -19.12 -19.39
N ILE A 70 16.35 -19.47 -19.76
CA ILE A 70 15.61 -20.60 -19.20
C ILE A 70 15.38 -21.67 -20.26
N ILE A 71 15.68 -22.91 -19.89
CA ILE A 71 15.30 -24.10 -20.66
C ILE A 71 14.28 -24.86 -19.85
N PHE A 72 13.11 -25.13 -20.44
CA PHE A 72 12.06 -25.91 -19.81
C PHE A 72 12.15 -27.36 -20.26
N ILE A 73 12.12 -28.28 -19.29
CA ILE A 73 12.10 -29.71 -19.58
C ILE A 73 10.91 -30.36 -18.86
N ASP A 74 9.94 -30.79 -19.65
CA ASP A 74 8.80 -31.58 -19.19
C ASP A 74 9.16 -33.05 -19.06
N ILE A 75 8.66 -33.67 -18.00
CA ILE A 75 8.69 -35.11 -17.82
C ILE A 75 7.24 -35.59 -17.94
N PRO A 76 6.80 -36.03 -19.13
CA PRO A 76 5.40 -36.37 -19.36
C PRO A 76 4.98 -37.53 -18.47
N THR A 77 4.08 -37.25 -17.50
CA THR A 77 3.69 -38.25 -16.50
C THR A 77 2.33 -38.92 -16.77
N LYS A 78 1.57 -38.45 -17.77
CA LYS A 78 0.20 -38.93 -18.08
C LYS A 78 0.12 -40.44 -18.30
N ASN A 79 1.17 -41.03 -18.86
CA ASN A 79 1.22 -42.45 -19.21
C ASN A 79 1.80 -43.35 -18.11
N PHE A 80 2.18 -42.80 -16.95
CA PHE A 80 2.76 -43.61 -15.88
C PHE A 80 1.70 -44.42 -15.12
N PRO A 81 1.86 -45.74 -14.95
CA PRO A 81 0.96 -46.53 -14.13
C PRO A 81 0.93 -46.02 -12.68
N LYS A 82 -0.26 -45.88 -12.11
CA LYS A 82 -0.45 -45.30 -10.75
C LYS A 82 0.38 -45.98 -9.65
N ASN A 83 0.62 -47.30 -9.76
CA ASN A 83 1.38 -48.08 -8.79
C ASN A 83 2.91 -47.94 -8.94
N THR A 84 3.40 -47.50 -10.10
CA THR A 84 4.83 -47.27 -10.38
C THR A 84 5.14 -45.79 -10.62
N TYR A 85 4.16 -44.90 -10.53
CA TYR A 85 4.28 -43.47 -10.81
C TYR A 85 5.53 -42.84 -10.20
N VAL A 86 5.70 -42.97 -8.87
CA VAL A 86 6.84 -42.37 -8.15
C VAL A 86 8.17 -42.96 -8.61
N LYS A 87 8.23 -44.28 -8.85
CA LYS A 87 9.43 -44.96 -9.33
C LYS A 87 9.82 -44.47 -10.73
N ASN A 88 8.84 -44.40 -11.64
CA ASN A 88 9.05 -44.00 -13.02
C ASN A 88 9.44 -42.52 -13.11
N LEU A 89 8.74 -41.64 -12.41
CA LEU A 89 9.07 -40.22 -12.33
C LEU A 89 10.51 -40.02 -11.83
N ARG A 90 10.89 -40.68 -10.74
CA ARG A 90 12.25 -40.55 -10.18
C ARG A 90 13.32 -41.16 -11.08
N SER A 91 13.02 -42.26 -11.77
CA SER A 91 13.92 -42.85 -12.77
C SER A 91 14.15 -41.87 -13.91
N HIS A 92 13.09 -41.30 -14.48
CA HIS A 92 13.19 -40.32 -15.57
C HIS A 92 13.94 -39.06 -15.13
N ILE A 93 13.72 -38.57 -13.90
CA ILE A 93 14.51 -37.46 -13.34
C ILE A 93 15.99 -37.84 -13.26
N ALA A 94 16.32 -39.03 -12.76
CA ALA A 94 17.71 -39.49 -12.69
C ALA A 94 18.35 -39.59 -14.08
N ASP A 95 17.65 -40.18 -15.04
CA ASP A 95 18.12 -40.32 -16.43
C ASP A 95 18.29 -38.96 -17.12
N LEU A 96 17.39 -38.00 -16.84
CA LEU A 96 17.52 -36.62 -17.30
C LEU A 96 18.77 -35.95 -16.71
N LEU A 97 18.99 -36.08 -15.40
CA LEU A 97 20.16 -35.52 -14.74
C LEU A 97 21.47 -36.13 -15.26
N VAL A 98 21.49 -37.43 -15.57
CA VAL A 98 22.64 -38.09 -16.24
C VAL A 98 22.82 -37.57 -17.67
N THR A 99 21.72 -37.27 -18.37
CA THR A 99 21.78 -36.67 -19.71
C THR A 99 22.38 -35.26 -19.65
N ILE A 100 21.90 -34.42 -18.73
CA ILE A 100 22.48 -33.09 -18.46
C ILE A 100 23.96 -33.21 -18.08
N ASP A 101 24.30 -34.18 -17.20
CA ASP A 101 25.68 -34.46 -16.83
C ASP A 101 26.54 -34.72 -18.08
N SER A 102 26.08 -35.54 -19.02
CA SER A 102 26.82 -35.84 -20.26
C SER A 102 27.04 -34.62 -21.17
N MET A 103 26.24 -33.56 -21.03
CA MET A 103 26.34 -32.32 -21.80
C MET A 103 27.28 -31.29 -21.13
N VAL A 104 27.55 -31.43 -19.84
CA VAL A 104 28.40 -30.50 -19.08
C VAL A 104 29.83 -31.03 -19.00
N TYR A 105 30.79 -30.23 -19.44
CA TYR A 105 32.23 -30.52 -19.34
C TYR A 105 32.86 -29.91 -18.09
N THR A 106 33.89 -30.56 -17.54
CA THR A 106 34.53 -30.20 -16.25
C THR A 106 35.09 -28.76 -16.20
N ASN A 107 35.40 -28.18 -17.36
CA ASN A 107 36.00 -26.85 -17.48
C ASN A 107 35.01 -25.78 -18.01
N MET A 108 33.70 -26.04 -17.96
CA MET A 108 32.69 -25.05 -18.32
C MET A 108 32.78 -23.88 -17.34
N SER A 109 33.01 -22.67 -17.87
CA SER A 109 33.15 -21.46 -17.05
C SER A 109 31.88 -21.18 -16.25
N GLU A 110 30.74 -21.38 -16.90
CA GLU A 110 29.40 -21.09 -16.39
C GLU A 110 28.51 -22.33 -16.58
N PRO A 111 28.65 -23.33 -15.68
CA PRO A 111 27.80 -24.52 -15.74
C PRO A 111 26.32 -24.15 -15.57
N PRO A 112 25.40 -24.91 -16.17
CA PRO A 112 23.98 -24.69 -15.99
C PRO A 112 23.59 -24.77 -14.51
N VAL A 113 22.47 -24.14 -14.18
CA VAL A 113 21.78 -24.32 -12.91
C VAL A 113 20.55 -25.18 -13.14
N VAL A 114 20.42 -26.30 -12.43
CA VAL A 114 19.26 -27.19 -12.56
C VAL A 114 18.27 -26.91 -11.42
N ILE A 115 17.01 -26.68 -11.78
CA ILE A 115 15.91 -26.41 -10.86
C ILE A 115 14.85 -27.48 -11.07
N LEU A 116 14.61 -28.30 -10.06
CA LEU A 116 13.56 -29.29 -10.07
C LEU A 116 12.31 -28.67 -9.43
N ASP A 117 11.34 -28.22 -10.24
CA ASP A 117 10.02 -27.80 -9.76
C ASP A 117 9.15 -29.03 -9.48
N ILE A 118 9.71 -29.94 -8.67
CA ILE A 118 9.17 -31.25 -8.32
C ILE A 118 9.53 -31.51 -6.86
N THR A 119 8.54 -31.95 -6.09
CA THR A 119 8.71 -32.22 -4.66
C THR A 119 9.02 -33.71 -4.42
N PHE A 120 9.98 -33.97 -3.54
CA PHE A 120 10.42 -35.33 -3.22
C PHE A 120 9.88 -35.80 -1.87
N ARG A 121 9.05 -36.84 -1.89
CA ARG A 121 8.47 -37.46 -0.67
C ARG A 121 9.44 -38.45 -0.02
N SER A 122 9.23 -38.71 1.27
CA SER A 122 10.07 -39.58 2.12
C SER A 122 10.15 -41.06 1.72
N ASP A 123 9.34 -41.54 0.77
CA ASP A 123 9.45 -42.92 0.30
C ASP A 123 10.81 -43.14 -0.38
N SER A 124 11.42 -44.31 -0.20
CA SER A 124 12.77 -44.57 -0.71
C SER A 124 12.82 -45.06 -2.16
N VAL A 125 11.67 -45.28 -2.81
CA VAL A 125 11.63 -45.94 -4.11
C VAL A 125 12.25 -45.03 -5.16
N GLY A 126 13.36 -45.46 -5.77
CA GLY A 126 14.04 -44.67 -6.81
C GLY A 126 14.76 -43.41 -6.31
N LEU A 127 15.02 -43.27 -5.00
CA LEU A 127 15.84 -42.15 -4.51
C LEU A 127 17.33 -42.32 -4.82
N ASP A 128 17.86 -43.54 -4.74
CA ASP A 128 19.30 -43.80 -4.92
C ASP A 128 19.81 -43.35 -6.31
N PRO A 129 19.12 -43.63 -7.44
CA PRO A 129 19.55 -43.13 -8.75
C PRO A 129 19.59 -41.60 -8.84
N ILE A 130 18.66 -40.89 -8.19
CA ILE A 130 18.68 -39.43 -8.13
C ILE A 130 19.88 -38.94 -7.33
N MET A 131 20.14 -39.55 -6.18
CA MET A 131 21.29 -39.23 -5.33
C MET A 131 22.61 -39.37 -6.11
N ASP A 132 22.75 -40.48 -6.84
CA ASP A 132 23.94 -40.74 -7.66
C ASP A 132 24.08 -39.73 -8.80
N ALA A 133 22.99 -39.44 -9.52
CA ALA A 133 22.98 -38.46 -10.62
C ALA A 133 23.31 -37.04 -10.13
N VAL A 134 22.71 -36.59 -9.02
CA VAL A 134 22.98 -35.26 -8.43
C VAL A 134 24.43 -35.16 -7.92
N ASN A 135 24.96 -36.23 -7.30
CA ASN A 135 26.35 -36.25 -6.85
C ASN A 135 27.34 -36.06 -8.00
N ASN A 136 27.10 -36.69 -9.15
CA ASN A 136 27.97 -36.57 -10.33
C ASN A 136 28.00 -35.12 -10.84
N LEU A 137 26.81 -34.48 -10.93
CA LEU A 137 26.67 -33.08 -11.34
C LEU A 137 27.37 -32.09 -10.39
N ILE A 138 27.13 -32.23 -9.08
CA ILE A 138 27.66 -31.31 -8.07
C ILE A 138 29.16 -31.51 -7.85
N GLY A 139 29.62 -32.76 -7.86
CA GLY A 139 30.99 -33.12 -7.51
C GLY A 139 32.01 -32.59 -8.52
N ASP A 140 32.04 -33.18 -9.71
CA ASP A 140 33.11 -32.93 -10.67
C ASP A 140 32.85 -31.68 -11.51
N LYS A 141 31.57 -31.35 -11.75
CA LYS A 141 31.17 -30.32 -12.72
C LYS A 141 30.64 -29.03 -12.10
N ARG A 142 30.50 -29.00 -10.77
CA ARG A 142 30.03 -27.84 -10.00
C ARG A 142 28.66 -27.31 -10.44
N VAL A 143 27.84 -28.14 -11.08
CA VAL A 143 26.46 -27.81 -11.42
C VAL A 143 25.68 -27.70 -10.13
N LYS A 144 24.92 -26.61 -9.95
CA LYS A 144 24.05 -26.44 -8.78
C LYS A 144 22.69 -27.05 -9.09
N VAL A 145 22.17 -27.84 -8.16
CA VAL A 145 20.87 -28.51 -8.30
C VAL A 145 19.97 -28.10 -7.15
N TYR A 146 18.84 -27.49 -7.46
CA TYR A 146 17.82 -27.06 -6.50
C TYR A 146 16.55 -27.87 -6.69
N ALA A 147 15.74 -28.00 -5.64
CA ALA A 147 14.42 -28.63 -5.74
C ALA A 147 13.38 -27.89 -4.91
N ALA A 148 12.15 -27.88 -5.43
CA ALA A 148 10.99 -27.37 -4.72
C ALA A 148 10.67 -28.25 -3.51
N TYR A 149 10.38 -27.58 -2.39
CA TYR A 149 9.91 -28.17 -1.15
C TYR A 149 8.42 -27.85 -1.00
N GLU A 150 7.61 -28.90 -0.87
CA GLU A 150 6.17 -28.78 -0.67
C GLU A 150 5.90 -28.08 0.66
N LEU A 151 5.13 -26.99 0.64
CA LEU A 151 4.61 -26.38 1.87
C LEU A 151 3.33 -27.10 2.33
N PRO A 152 3.04 -27.12 3.64
CA PRO A 152 1.72 -27.54 4.11
C PRO A 152 0.66 -26.60 3.54
N GLN A 153 -0.57 -27.09 3.37
CA GLN A 153 -1.68 -26.24 2.96
C GLN A 153 -1.91 -25.12 3.98
N GLU A 154 -2.37 -23.94 3.55
CA GLU A 154 -2.45 -22.71 4.38
C GLU A 154 -3.25 -22.89 5.69
N HIS A 155 -4.16 -23.86 5.75
CA HIS A 155 -4.99 -24.17 6.92
C HIS A 155 -4.50 -25.37 7.74
N ASP A 156 -3.40 -25.98 7.33
CA ASP A 156 -2.82 -27.11 8.04
C ASP A 156 -1.83 -26.62 9.12
N ASN A 157 -2.24 -26.75 10.39
CA ASN A 157 -1.41 -26.42 11.56
C ASN A 157 -0.30 -27.47 11.83
N THR A 158 0.17 -28.15 10.79
CA THR A 158 1.18 -29.19 10.91
C THR A 158 2.53 -28.55 11.26
N LYS A 159 3.14 -29.05 12.34
CA LYS A 159 4.47 -28.63 12.77
C LYS A 159 5.52 -28.98 11.72
N PHE A 160 6.55 -28.15 11.59
CA PHE A 160 7.64 -28.36 10.64
C PHE A 160 8.20 -29.80 10.68
N ASP A 161 8.57 -30.30 11.87
CA ASP A 161 9.12 -31.67 12.02
C ASP A 161 8.17 -32.78 11.53
N ALA A 162 6.85 -32.57 11.65
CA ALA A 162 5.85 -33.53 11.22
C ALA A 162 5.66 -33.50 9.71
N HIS A 163 5.69 -32.31 9.11
CA HIS A 163 5.64 -32.10 7.66
C HIS A 163 6.92 -32.61 6.98
N ASP A 164 8.09 -32.22 7.47
CA ASP A 164 9.42 -32.60 6.96
C ASP A 164 9.65 -34.12 7.04
N ALA A 165 9.04 -34.80 8.04
CA ALA A 165 9.08 -36.26 8.12
C ALA A 165 8.38 -36.98 6.94
N GLY A 166 7.48 -36.29 6.24
CA GLY A 166 6.83 -36.76 5.02
C GLY A 166 7.66 -36.54 3.75
N GLN A 167 8.73 -35.74 3.84
CA GLN A 167 9.56 -35.29 2.73
C GLN A 167 10.89 -36.07 2.66
N ALA A 168 11.55 -36.08 1.51
CA ALA A 168 12.84 -36.74 1.28
C ALA A 168 13.99 -35.94 1.93
N GLY A 169 13.96 -35.77 3.25
CA GLY A 169 14.91 -34.91 3.97
C GLY A 169 16.38 -35.18 3.67
N LEU A 170 16.76 -36.43 3.30
CA LEU A 170 18.13 -36.75 2.87
C LEU A 170 18.53 -36.03 1.57
N LEU A 171 17.65 -35.92 0.58
CA LEU A 171 17.93 -35.19 -0.66
C LEU A 171 18.12 -33.71 -0.35
N TYR A 172 17.17 -33.09 0.35
CA TYR A 172 17.25 -31.67 0.70
C TYR A 172 18.45 -31.35 1.61
N ASP A 173 18.80 -32.21 2.58
CA ASP A 173 19.91 -31.95 3.51
C ASP A 173 21.30 -32.03 2.89
N TYR A 174 21.49 -32.93 1.91
CA TYR A 174 22.82 -33.37 1.50
C TYR A 174 23.10 -33.26 0.00
N TYR A 175 22.06 -33.26 -0.83
CA TYR A 175 22.20 -33.31 -2.28
C TYR A 175 21.77 -32.00 -2.93
N PHE A 176 20.63 -31.43 -2.56
CA PHE A 176 20.20 -30.17 -3.15
C PHE A 176 20.88 -28.96 -2.53
N ASN A 177 21.23 -28.00 -3.38
CA ASN A 177 21.66 -26.68 -2.97
C ASN A 177 20.50 -25.94 -2.29
N GLY A 178 20.78 -25.18 -1.23
CA GLY A 178 19.78 -24.35 -0.55
C GLY A 178 18.83 -25.06 0.43
N ASN A 179 18.93 -26.38 0.61
CA ASN A 179 18.09 -27.17 1.49
C ASN A 179 16.60 -27.20 1.08
N ARG A 180 15.69 -26.71 1.95
CA ARG A 180 14.26 -26.62 1.66
C ARG A 180 13.96 -25.26 1.05
N LEU A 181 13.48 -25.25 -0.18
CA LEU A 181 13.16 -24.05 -0.92
C LEU A 181 11.73 -24.11 -1.43
N ASN A 182 10.93 -23.07 -1.17
CA ASN A 182 9.53 -23.09 -1.58
C ASN A 182 9.31 -22.36 -2.93
N THR A 183 8.33 -22.81 -3.68
CA THR A 183 7.83 -22.17 -4.91
C THR A 183 6.43 -21.58 -4.71
N ALA A 184 6.07 -21.27 -3.45
CA ALA A 184 4.72 -20.85 -3.12
C ALA A 184 4.38 -19.47 -3.71
N ILE A 185 3.23 -19.40 -4.36
CA ILE A 185 2.69 -18.22 -4.99
C ILE A 185 1.39 -17.83 -4.29
N ASN A 186 1.28 -16.57 -3.91
CA ASN A 186 0.07 -16.00 -3.35
C ASN A 186 -0.72 -15.31 -4.48
N ASN A 187 -1.82 -15.93 -4.89
CA ASN A 187 -2.76 -15.34 -5.84
C ASN A 187 -3.79 -14.45 -5.11
N TYR A 188 -4.01 -13.25 -5.62
CA TYR A 188 -5.12 -12.40 -5.18
C TYR A 188 -6.39 -12.75 -5.97
N GLN A 189 -7.19 -13.69 -5.47
CA GLN A 189 -8.43 -14.15 -6.14
C GLN A 189 -9.37 -13.00 -6.59
N ASN A 190 -9.38 -11.88 -5.88
CA ASN A 190 -10.26 -10.75 -6.18
C ASN A 190 -9.70 -9.79 -7.24
N VAL A 191 -8.47 -9.99 -7.72
CA VAL A 191 -7.83 -9.15 -8.73
C VAL A 191 -7.17 -10.01 -9.77
N ASN A 192 -7.84 -10.10 -10.93
CA ASN A 192 -7.30 -10.74 -12.12
C ASN A 192 -5.91 -10.17 -12.42
N GLY A 193 -4.95 -11.06 -12.58
CA GLY A 193 -3.62 -10.65 -13.03
C GLY A 193 -2.54 -10.66 -11.95
N LEU A 194 -2.92 -10.51 -10.68
CA LEU A 194 -1.93 -10.19 -9.66
C LEU A 194 -1.54 -11.41 -8.82
N ALA A 195 -0.28 -11.81 -8.97
CA ALA A 195 0.36 -12.81 -8.13
C ALA A 195 1.63 -12.24 -7.50
N ASN A 196 2.02 -12.81 -6.36
CA ASN A 196 3.29 -12.50 -5.70
C ASN A 196 3.86 -13.76 -5.04
N TYR A 197 5.13 -13.74 -4.71
CA TYR A 197 5.76 -14.70 -3.81
C TYR A 197 6.48 -13.94 -2.69
N LYS A 198 6.72 -14.60 -1.56
CA LYS A 198 7.43 -13.99 -0.43
C LYS A 198 8.90 -14.41 -0.42
N SER A 199 9.74 -13.66 0.29
CA SER A 199 11.14 -14.02 0.45
C SER A 199 11.37 -15.38 1.12
N PHE A 200 10.47 -15.73 2.03
CA PHE A 200 10.38 -17.02 2.68
C PHE A 200 8.94 -17.23 3.14
N GLU A 201 8.57 -18.49 3.40
CA GLU A 201 7.34 -18.85 4.10
C GLU A 201 7.68 -19.43 5.47
N LEU A 202 6.79 -19.24 6.45
CA LEU A 202 6.98 -19.77 7.80
C LEU A 202 6.19 -21.07 7.96
N ILE A 203 6.89 -22.15 8.32
CA ILE A 203 6.27 -23.37 8.83
C ILE A 203 6.63 -23.48 10.31
N ASP A 204 5.64 -23.33 11.19
CA ASP A 204 5.84 -23.24 12.64
C ASP A 204 6.77 -22.06 13.01
N THR A 205 8.06 -22.33 13.27
CA THR A 205 9.09 -21.32 13.57
C THR A 205 10.24 -21.35 12.56
N VAL A 206 10.11 -22.15 11.50
CA VAL A 206 11.16 -22.35 10.50
C VAL A 206 10.82 -21.56 9.25
N ALA A 207 11.71 -20.63 8.89
CA ALA A 207 11.65 -19.93 7.61
C ALA A 207 12.17 -20.84 6.50
N ILE A 208 11.32 -21.06 5.48
CA ILE A 208 11.65 -21.78 4.26
C ILE A 208 11.86 -20.73 3.17
N GLU A 209 13.10 -20.52 2.75
CA GLU A 209 13.48 -19.51 1.74
C GLU A 209 12.79 -19.79 0.40
N SER A 210 12.52 -18.73 -0.36
CA SER A 210 11.97 -18.84 -1.72
C SER A 210 13.03 -19.34 -2.70
N LEU A 211 12.65 -20.28 -3.56
CA LEU A 211 13.54 -20.90 -4.52
C LEU A 211 14.19 -19.88 -5.48
N PRO A 212 13.44 -19.00 -6.19
CA PRO A 212 14.03 -17.96 -7.03
C PRO A 212 15.09 -17.12 -6.32
N ILE A 213 14.81 -16.68 -5.09
CA ILE A 213 15.73 -15.83 -4.33
C ILE A 213 17.00 -16.58 -3.98
N ARG A 214 16.86 -17.83 -3.51
CA ARG A 214 18.02 -18.63 -3.14
C ARG A 214 18.92 -18.88 -4.35
N VAL A 215 18.33 -19.26 -5.48
CA VAL A 215 19.05 -19.51 -6.73
C VAL A 215 19.87 -18.28 -7.12
N VAL A 216 19.27 -17.09 -7.11
CA VAL A 216 19.97 -15.85 -7.48
C VAL A 216 21.02 -15.44 -6.46
N ASN A 217 20.77 -15.59 -5.15
CA ASN A 217 21.76 -15.31 -4.11
C ASN A 217 23.01 -16.21 -4.24
N ASP A 218 22.81 -17.47 -4.62
CA ASP A 218 23.91 -18.40 -4.85
C ASP A 218 24.59 -18.13 -6.20
N TYR A 219 23.87 -17.61 -7.20
CA TYR A 219 24.40 -17.28 -8.54
C TYR A 219 25.23 -15.97 -8.53
N PHE A 220 24.75 -14.92 -7.85
CA PHE A 220 25.45 -13.66 -7.64
C PHE A 220 25.87 -13.50 -6.17
N PRO A 221 27.02 -14.07 -5.74
CA PRO A 221 27.41 -14.09 -4.33
C PRO A 221 27.72 -12.71 -3.73
N ASP A 222 28.01 -11.72 -4.59
CA ASP A 222 28.29 -10.33 -4.20
C ASP A 222 27.01 -9.48 -4.05
N ARG A 223 25.85 -10.01 -4.43
CA ARG A 223 24.55 -9.36 -4.21
C ARG A 223 24.25 -9.30 -2.71
N GLU A 224 23.67 -8.19 -2.27
CA GLU A 224 23.15 -8.07 -0.91
C GLU A 224 22.11 -9.17 -0.68
N LYS A 225 22.38 -10.05 0.30
CA LYS A 225 21.50 -11.18 0.59
C LYS A 225 20.22 -10.67 1.22
N THR A 226 19.09 -11.18 0.74
CA THR A 226 17.79 -10.93 1.33
C THR A 226 17.80 -11.28 2.82
N ASP A 227 17.47 -10.31 3.66
CA ASP A 227 17.36 -10.52 5.09
C ASP A 227 16.14 -11.40 5.40
N LEU A 228 16.39 -12.62 5.87
CA LEU A 228 15.35 -13.57 6.26
C LEU A 228 14.67 -13.23 7.60
N THR A 229 15.04 -12.11 8.25
CA THR A 229 14.31 -11.63 9.44
C THR A 229 13.01 -10.92 9.08
N ASN A 230 12.93 -10.34 7.88
CA ASN A 230 11.78 -9.60 7.40
C ASN A 230 11.24 -10.22 6.11
N GLN A 231 10.00 -10.67 6.15
CA GLN A 231 9.35 -11.21 4.96
C GLN A 231 9.11 -10.08 3.94
N VAL A 232 9.76 -10.19 2.78
CA VAL A 232 9.60 -9.27 1.65
C VAL A 232 8.62 -9.90 0.66
N ILE A 233 7.74 -9.11 0.07
CA ILE A 233 6.75 -9.57 -0.91
C ILE A 233 7.21 -9.12 -2.29
N TYR A 234 7.43 -10.07 -3.19
CA TYR A 234 7.83 -9.84 -4.57
C TYR A 234 6.65 -10.06 -5.51
N PRO A 235 6.16 -9.01 -6.17
CA PRO A 235 5.15 -9.14 -7.21
C PRO A 235 5.73 -9.91 -8.42
N LEU A 236 4.88 -10.65 -9.12
CA LEU A 236 5.28 -11.47 -10.28
C LEU A 236 5.04 -10.71 -11.61
N PRO A 237 6.06 -10.59 -12.49
CA PRO A 237 5.87 -10.10 -13.84
C PRO A 237 5.31 -11.20 -14.74
N LEU A 238 3.99 -11.31 -14.82
CA LEU A 238 3.33 -12.30 -15.68
C LEU A 238 2.55 -11.62 -16.80
N LYS A 239 2.79 -12.04 -18.04
CA LYS A 239 1.92 -11.71 -19.19
C LYS A 239 0.61 -12.47 -19.04
N LEU A 240 -0.51 -11.75 -18.99
CA LEU A 240 -1.84 -12.34 -18.88
C LEU A 240 -2.78 -11.79 -19.97
N PRO A 241 -3.50 -12.64 -20.73
CA PRO A 241 -3.55 -14.11 -20.64
C PRO A 241 -2.20 -14.78 -20.94
N TYR A 242 -1.97 -15.94 -20.32
CA TYR A 242 -0.79 -16.76 -20.61
C TYR A 242 -0.86 -17.24 -22.06
N ASP A 243 0.18 -16.94 -22.84
CA ASP A 243 0.33 -17.40 -24.21
C ASP A 243 1.37 -18.53 -24.24
N PRO A 244 0.96 -19.79 -24.51
CA PRO A 244 1.88 -20.92 -24.54
C PRO A 244 2.91 -20.81 -25.67
N VAL A 245 2.64 -20.07 -26.74
CA VAL A 245 3.56 -19.90 -27.89
C VAL A 245 4.90 -19.30 -27.45
N VAL A 246 4.88 -18.51 -26.38
CA VAL A 246 6.05 -17.82 -25.82
C VAL A 246 7.19 -18.77 -25.44
N ILE A 247 6.89 -20.00 -25.02
CA ILE A 247 7.90 -20.93 -24.47
C ILE A 247 8.33 -21.98 -25.51
N GLU A 248 7.68 -22.07 -26.66
CA GLU A 248 7.83 -23.21 -27.57
C GLU A 248 9.28 -23.48 -28.02
N ASP A 249 10.09 -22.43 -28.19
CA ASP A 249 11.47 -22.56 -28.66
C ASP A 249 12.43 -23.17 -27.63
N ASN A 250 12.13 -23.02 -26.34
CA ASN A 250 12.95 -23.51 -25.23
C ASN A 250 12.25 -24.57 -24.38
N TYR A 251 11.16 -25.12 -24.91
CA TYR A 251 10.41 -26.20 -24.30
C TYR A 251 10.82 -27.54 -24.89
N TYR A 252 11.28 -28.44 -24.03
CA TYR A 252 11.62 -29.80 -24.40
C TYR A 252 10.87 -30.79 -23.53
N PHE A 253 10.66 -31.98 -24.04
CA PHE A 253 10.20 -33.11 -23.22
C PHE A 253 11.34 -34.11 -23.06
N PHE A 254 11.35 -34.81 -21.93
CA PHE A 254 12.31 -35.86 -21.65
C PHE A 254 11.62 -37.22 -21.46
N THR A 255 12.02 -38.17 -22.30
CA THR A 255 11.64 -39.58 -22.17
C THR A 255 12.89 -40.43 -22.37
N SER A 256 13.04 -41.47 -21.55
CA SER A 256 14.10 -42.47 -21.75
C SER A 256 13.81 -43.38 -22.95
N ASP A 257 12.59 -43.34 -23.50
CA ASP A 257 12.20 -44.13 -24.66
C ASP A 257 12.69 -43.46 -25.96
N SER A 258 13.76 -44.02 -26.54
CA SER A 258 14.34 -43.56 -27.79
C SER A 258 13.41 -43.69 -29.00
N THR A 259 12.35 -44.49 -28.90
CA THR A 259 11.40 -44.74 -30.01
C THR A 259 10.46 -43.56 -30.27
N ILE A 260 10.26 -42.67 -29.29
CA ILE A 260 9.37 -41.52 -29.41
C ILE A 260 10.00 -40.47 -30.35
N THR A 261 9.41 -40.27 -31.52
CA THR A 261 9.92 -39.44 -32.64
C THR A 261 9.62 -37.95 -32.52
N GLU A 262 9.06 -37.47 -31.40
CA GLU A 262 8.68 -36.05 -31.35
C GLU A 262 9.92 -35.15 -31.41
N THR A 263 9.76 -34.04 -32.12
CA THR A 263 10.85 -33.17 -32.57
C THR A 263 11.56 -32.43 -31.43
N GLN A 264 10.90 -32.28 -30.28
CA GLN A 264 11.43 -31.59 -29.09
C GLN A 264 12.01 -32.54 -28.01
N ASN A 265 12.38 -33.77 -28.37
CA ASN A 265 12.95 -34.70 -27.39
C ASN A 265 14.33 -34.22 -26.94
N PHE A 266 14.46 -33.85 -25.66
CA PHE A 266 15.70 -33.35 -25.08
C PHE A 266 16.88 -34.31 -25.30
N LEU A 267 16.66 -35.63 -25.20
CA LEU A 267 17.70 -36.63 -25.38
C LEU A 267 18.22 -36.69 -26.82
N LYS A 268 17.36 -36.43 -27.81
CA LYS A 268 17.73 -36.42 -29.24
C LYS A 268 18.39 -35.12 -29.65
N LEU A 269 17.95 -34.00 -29.06
CA LEU A 269 18.46 -32.66 -29.36
C LEU A 269 19.68 -32.26 -28.53
N LYS A 270 20.16 -33.10 -27.61
CA LYS A 270 21.26 -32.75 -26.69
C LYS A 270 22.54 -32.25 -27.35
N SER A 271 22.80 -32.55 -28.63
CA SER A 271 23.96 -32.00 -29.36
C SER A 271 23.78 -30.55 -29.81
N ASN A 272 22.52 -30.08 -29.88
CA ASN A 272 22.14 -28.79 -30.45
C ASN A 272 21.74 -27.78 -29.37
N ILE A 273 21.63 -28.22 -28.11
CA ILE A 273 21.22 -27.38 -26.98
C ILE A 273 22.47 -26.94 -26.21
N ASP A 274 22.71 -25.63 -26.18
CA ASP A 274 23.74 -25.05 -25.32
C ASP A 274 23.19 -24.82 -23.90
N LEU A 275 23.77 -25.53 -22.93
CA LEU A 275 23.42 -25.37 -21.51
C LEU A 275 24.30 -24.34 -20.78
N SER A 276 25.31 -23.79 -21.46
CA SER A 276 26.23 -22.83 -20.85
C SER A 276 25.44 -21.60 -20.40
N ASN A 277 25.61 -21.23 -19.13
CA ASN A 277 24.91 -20.09 -18.54
C ASN A 277 23.36 -20.15 -18.58
N LYS A 278 22.77 -21.35 -18.67
CA LYS A 278 21.31 -21.53 -18.66
C LYS A 278 20.79 -22.02 -17.30
N PHE A 279 19.53 -21.70 -17.03
CA PHE A 279 18.76 -22.29 -15.93
C PHE A 279 17.81 -23.34 -16.51
N VAL A 280 18.04 -24.60 -16.18
CA VAL A 280 17.22 -25.72 -16.63
C VAL A 280 16.12 -25.97 -15.60
N ILE A 281 14.88 -25.62 -15.92
CA ILE A 281 13.72 -25.85 -15.06
C ILE A 281 13.02 -27.13 -15.49
N VAL A 282 13.00 -28.10 -14.60
CA VAL A 282 12.38 -29.41 -14.80
C VAL A 282 11.05 -29.44 -14.04
N GLY A 283 9.95 -29.59 -14.76
CA GLY A 283 8.61 -29.61 -14.18
C GLY A 283 7.57 -29.87 -15.26
N THR A 284 6.33 -30.14 -14.87
CA THR A 284 5.27 -30.51 -15.83
C THR A 284 4.31 -29.35 -16.08
N PRO A 285 3.89 -29.06 -17.33
CA PRO A 285 2.94 -28.00 -17.62
C PRO A 285 1.52 -28.30 -17.09
N ASP A 286 1.26 -29.56 -16.73
CA ASP A 286 0.02 -29.97 -16.06
C ASP A 286 -0.05 -29.46 -14.61
N ASP A 287 1.10 -29.13 -14.00
CA ASP A 287 1.12 -28.45 -12.69
C ASP A 287 0.79 -26.98 -12.91
N GLN A 288 -0.50 -26.64 -12.77
CA GLN A 288 -1.01 -25.32 -13.07
C GLN A 288 -1.36 -24.55 -11.80
N VAL A 289 -0.93 -23.31 -11.75
CA VAL A 289 -1.29 -22.34 -10.73
C VAL A 289 -2.41 -21.46 -11.27
N SER A 290 -3.52 -21.39 -10.54
CA SER A 290 -4.59 -20.45 -10.84
C SER A 290 -4.16 -19.04 -10.41
N ILE A 291 -4.13 -18.10 -11.36
CA ILE A 291 -3.84 -16.67 -11.15
C ILE A 291 -4.99 -15.86 -11.76
N GLY A 292 -5.83 -15.27 -10.90
CA GLY A 292 -7.16 -14.79 -11.32
C GLY A 292 -7.97 -15.87 -12.06
N ASN A 293 -8.43 -15.54 -13.26
CA ASN A 293 -9.18 -16.44 -14.14
C ASN A 293 -8.29 -17.29 -15.08
N TYR A 294 -6.97 -17.25 -14.91
CA TYR A 294 -6.02 -17.92 -15.79
C TYR A 294 -5.37 -19.10 -15.08
N LEU A 295 -5.08 -20.16 -15.84
CA LEU A 295 -4.29 -21.30 -15.42
C LEU A 295 -2.91 -21.18 -16.07
N ILE A 296 -1.87 -21.08 -15.25
CA ILE A 296 -0.49 -20.88 -15.72
C ILE A 296 0.37 -22.04 -15.25
N PRO A 297 1.22 -22.63 -16.12
CA PRO A 297 2.19 -23.64 -15.69
C PRO A 297 3.08 -23.16 -14.54
N GLY A 298 3.17 -23.93 -13.46
CA GLY A 298 4.03 -23.69 -12.30
C GLY A 298 5.49 -23.41 -12.68
N PRO A 299 6.11 -24.22 -13.56
CA PRO A 299 7.48 -23.98 -14.04
C PRO A 299 7.66 -22.61 -14.66
N TYR A 300 6.68 -22.12 -15.42
CA TYR A 300 6.71 -20.78 -16.02
C TYR A 300 6.60 -19.67 -14.98
N VAL A 301 5.80 -19.88 -13.91
CA VAL A 301 5.74 -18.91 -12.80
C VAL A 301 7.07 -18.86 -12.05
N VAL A 302 7.72 -20.01 -11.83
CA VAL A 302 9.08 -20.07 -11.24
C VAL A 302 10.10 -19.37 -12.13
N ALA A 303 10.05 -19.59 -13.45
CA ALA A 303 10.91 -18.93 -14.43
C ALA A 303 10.75 -17.40 -14.39
N SER A 304 9.50 -16.92 -14.41
CA SER A 304 9.18 -15.49 -14.35
C SER A 304 9.70 -14.85 -13.07
N ALA A 305 9.53 -15.52 -11.92
CA ALA A 305 10.06 -15.08 -10.64
C ALA A 305 11.60 -15.03 -10.65
N LEU A 306 12.25 -16.03 -11.25
CA LEU A 306 13.69 -16.15 -11.32
C LEU A 306 14.31 -15.07 -12.20
N VAL A 307 13.77 -14.85 -13.41
CA VAL A 307 14.23 -13.83 -14.36
C VAL A 307 14.10 -12.42 -13.77
N ASP A 308 13.03 -12.14 -13.01
CA ASP A 308 12.90 -10.89 -12.27
C ASP A 308 14.01 -10.73 -11.22
N GLN A 309 14.29 -11.78 -10.44
CA GLN A 309 15.36 -11.73 -9.44
C GLN A 309 16.75 -11.59 -10.06
N LEU A 310 17.02 -12.27 -11.17
CA LEU A 310 18.29 -12.16 -11.90
C LEU A 310 18.54 -10.73 -12.38
N ASN A 311 17.46 -10.03 -12.74
CA ASN A 311 17.50 -8.63 -13.15
C ASN A 311 17.37 -7.65 -11.98
N GLY A 312 17.43 -8.11 -10.73
CA GLY A 312 17.39 -7.25 -9.53
C GLY A 312 16.00 -6.66 -9.25
N SER A 313 14.93 -7.36 -9.63
CA SER A 313 13.53 -6.91 -9.53
C SER A 313 13.25 -5.60 -10.26
N LYS A 314 13.89 -5.43 -11.43
CA LYS A 314 13.67 -4.29 -12.32
C LYS A 314 12.33 -4.37 -13.05
N PHE A 315 11.78 -5.55 -13.30
CA PHE A 315 10.50 -5.68 -14.01
C PHE A 315 9.33 -5.34 -13.09
N VAL A 316 9.36 -5.79 -11.84
CA VAL A 316 8.34 -5.39 -10.86
C VAL A 316 8.95 -5.03 -9.51
N ARG A 317 8.72 -3.79 -9.09
CA ARG A 317 9.22 -3.27 -7.82
C ARG A 317 8.33 -3.73 -6.65
N PRO A 318 8.92 -4.13 -5.52
CA PRO A 318 8.14 -4.51 -4.35
C PRO A 318 7.33 -3.32 -3.80
N SER A 319 6.14 -3.62 -3.27
CA SER A 319 5.34 -2.61 -2.57
C SER A 319 6.04 -2.15 -1.30
N TYR A 320 5.96 -0.84 -1.00
CA TYR A 320 6.52 -0.31 0.24
C TYR A 320 5.70 -0.76 1.44
N ASN A 321 6.19 -1.78 2.15
CA ASN A 321 5.45 -2.40 3.25
C ASN A 321 5.83 -1.86 4.63
N ASN A 322 6.56 -0.74 4.69
CA ASN A 322 6.90 -0.11 5.97
C ASN A 322 5.66 0.55 6.59
N ARG A 323 5.15 -0.05 7.65
CA ARG A 323 3.95 0.42 8.37
C ARG A 323 4.08 1.86 8.85
N LEU A 324 5.26 2.27 9.32
CA LEU A 324 5.45 3.64 9.83
C LEU A 324 5.29 4.69 8.74
N VAL A 325 5.78 4.40 7.53
CA VAL A 325 5.64 5.33 6.41
C VAL A 325 4.21 5.34 5.88
N GLN A 326 3.52 4.20 5.85
CA GLN A 326 2.09 4.18 5.51
C GLN A 326 1.27 5.02 6.50
N VAL A 327 1.52 4.87 7.81
CA VAL A 327 0.90 5.71 8.85
C VAL A 327 1.27 7.19 8.67
N SER A 328 2.53 7.48 8.34
CA SER A 328 2.99 8.86 8.09
C SER A 328 2.27 9.49 6.90
N PHE A 329 2.08 8.77 5.80
CA PHE A 329 1.29 9.24 4.66
C PHE A 329 -0.18 9.50 5.03
N VAL A 330 -0.80 8.58 5.76
CA VAL A 330 -2.18 8.73 6.25
C VAL A 330 -2.36 10.03 7.04
N LEU A 331 -1.43 10.33 7.95
CA LEU A 331 -1.46 11.54 8.77
C LEU A 331 -1.09 12.79 7.97
N LEU A 332 -0.07 12.73 7.11
CA LEU A 332 0.36 13.83 6.26
C LEU A 332 -0.77 14.32 5.36
N PHE A 333 -1.44 13.41 4.67
CA PHE A 333 -2.52 13.77 3.75
C PHE A 333 -3.79 14.25 4.48
N ALA A 334 -4.11 13.68 5.66
CA ALA A 334 -5.18 14.23 6.49
C ALA A 334 -4.88 15.67 6.95
N LEU A 335 -3.66 15.91 7.43
CA LEU A 335 -3.22 17.24 7.86
C LEU A 335 -3.26 18.22 6.68
N PHE A 336 -2.77 17.81 5.51
CA PHE A 336 -2.80 18.61 4.29
C PHE A 336 -4.22 19.04 3.94
N VAL A 337 -5.19 18.12 3.94
CA VAL A 337 -6.60 18.44 3.69
C VAL A 337 -7.15 19.43 4.73
N CYS A 338 -6.82 19.26 6.02
CA CYS A 338 -7.23 20.22 7.05
C CYS A 338 -6.60 21.61 6.85
N LEU A 339 -5.35 21.69 6.40
CA LEU A 339 -4.68 22.96 6.12
C LEU A 339 -5.30 23.67 4.90
N ILE A 340 -5.55 22.94 3.81
CA ILE A 340 -6.24 23.48 2.62
C ILE A 340 -7.66 23.94 3.00
N PHE A 341 -8.37 23.15 3.80
CA PHE A 341 -9.69 23.53 4.31
C PHE A 341 -9.61 24.84 5.10
N SER A 342 -8.67 24.93 6.05
CA SER A 342 -8.48 26.14 6.86
C SER A 342 -8.06 27.34 6.02
N PHE A 343 -7.26 27.14 4.98
CA PHE A 343 -6.81 28.19 4.07
C PHE A 343 -7.98 28.74 3.26
N ILE A 344 -8.73 27.88 2.56
CA ILE A 344 -9.90 28.29 1.76
C ILE A 344 -10.93 28.96 2.66
N TYR A 345 -11.21 28.38 3.83
CA TYR A 345 -12.14 28.94 4.78
C TYR A 345 -11.73 30.33 5.26
N LYS A 346 -10.44 30.58 5.49
CA LYS A 346 -9.94 31.89 5.93
C LYS A 346 -10.02 32.94 4.82
N TYR A 347 -9.66 32.59 3.58
CA TYR A 347 -9.46 33.59 2.51
C TYR A 347 -10.65 33.74 1.55
N VAL A 348 -11.59 32.77 1.50
CA VAL A 348 -12.72 32.79 0.57
C VAL A 348 -14.03 33.01 1.32
N LYS A 349 -14.35 34.29 1.64
CA LYS A 349 -15.52 34.70 2.43
C LYS A 349 -16.84 34.13 1.89
N ASN A 350 -17.04 34.19 0.57
CA ASN A 350 -18.26 33.69 -0.10
C ASN A 350 -18.52 32.19 0.14
N LEU A 351 -17.48 31.40 0.48
CA LEU A 351 -17.62 29.97 0.77
C LEU A 351 -17.72 29.64 2.26
N GLN A 352 -17.48 30.59 3.17
CA GLN A 352 -17.47 30.33 4.61
C GLN A 352 -18.79 29.73 5.10
N THR A 353 -19.91 30.14 4.52
CA THR A 353 -21.23 29.62 4.92
C THR A 353 -21.59 28.31 4.24
N LEU A 354 -20.79 27.86 3.28
CA LEU A 354 -20.88 26.56 2.61
C LEU A 354 -19.69 25.65 2.98
N PRO A 355 -19.48 25.29 4.26
CA PRO A 355 -18.29 24.54 4.69
C PRO A 355 -18.22 23.13 4.07
N TYR A 356 -19.33 22.56 3.60
CA TYR A 356 -19.30 21.30 2.86
C TYR A 356 -18.64 21.44 1.49
N VAL A 357 -18.82 22.58 0.80
CA VAL A 357 -18.18 22.87 -0.49
C VAL A 357 -16.67 22.98 -0.29
N ILE A 358 -16.24 23.69 0.76
CA ILE A 358 -14.83 23.79 1.13
C ILE A 358 -14.23 22.41 1.41
N ALA A 359 -14.95 21.54 2.13
CA ALA A 359 -14.50 20.17 2.39
C ALA A 359 -14.33 19.34 1.11
N ILE A 360 -15.27 19.42 0.16
CA ILE A 360 -15.18 18.73 -1.13
C ILE A 360 -13.98 19.24 -1.92
N ILE A 361 -13.81 20.56 -2.04
CA ILE A 361 -12.69 21.17 -2.76
C ILE A 361 -11.35 20.75 -2.12
N SER A 362 -11.25 20.80 -0.79
CA SER A 362 -10.03 20.43 -0.06
C SER A 362 -9.68 18.94 -0.25
N PHE A 363 -10.69 18.07 -0.25
CA PHE A 363 -10.52 16.66 -0.54
C PHE A 363 -10.02 16.42 -1.97
N LEU A 364 -10.61 17.08 -2.97
CA LEU A 364 -10.18 16.95 -4.37
C LEU A 364 -8.74 17.43 -4.59
N ILE A 365 -8.37 18.58 -4.02
CA ILE A 365 -6.99 19.07 -4.03
C ILE A 365 -6.04 18.07 -3.35
N GLY A 366 -6.46 17.47 -2.23
CA GLY A 366 -5.71 16.40 -1.55
C GLY A 366 -5.51 15.16 -2.43
N VAL A 367 -6.54 14.72 -3.16
CA VAL A 367 -6.43 13.57 -4.09
C VAL A 367 -5.49 13.89 -5.25
N ILE A 368 -5.55 15.09 -5.82
CA ILE A 368 -4.61 15.52 -6.88
C ILE A 368 -3.17 15.53 -6.34
N PHE A 369 -2.95 16.06 -5.14
CA PHE A 369 -1.64 16.09 -4.51
C PHE A 369 -1.11 14.67 -4.20
N LEU A 370 -1.98 13.77 -3.75
CA LEU A 370 -1.66 12.34 -3.57
C LEU A 370 -1.27 11.69 -4.90
N GLY A 371 -2.00 11.98 -5.97
CA GLY A 371 -1.67 11.52 -7.33
C GLY A 371 -0.30 12.00 -7.79
N PHE A 372 0.00 13.29 -7.57
CA PHE A 372 1.30 13.88 -7.90
C PHE A 372 2.46 13.26 -7.09
N ILE A 373 2.33 13.15 -5.76
CA ILE A 373 3.34 12.48 -4.92
C ILE A 373 3.50 11.02 -5.32
N GLY A 374 2.39 10.33 -5.57
CA GLY A 374 2.39 8.95 -6.06
C GLY A 374 3.17 8.83 -7.36
N TYR A 375 2.95 9.75 -8.30
CA TYR A 375 3.66 9.80 -9.57
C TYR A 375 5.16 10.02 -9.40
N VAL A 376 5.58 10.98 -8.56
CA VAL A 376 7.00 11.23 -8.27
C VAL A 376 7.67 10.03 -7.60
N LEU A 377 6.95 9.32 -6.72
CA LEU A 377 7.47 8.17 -5.99
C LEU A 377 7.38 6.84 -6.75
N LEU A 378 6.69 6.80 -7.91
CA LEU A 378 6.64 5.63 -8.80
C LEU A 378 8.05 5.10 -9.10
N GLU A 379 9.03 6.00 -9.21
CA GLU A 379 10.42 5.68 -9.50
C GLU A 379 11.15 4.94 -8.39
N TYR A 380 10.58 4.83 -7.19
CA TYR A 380 11.24 4.22 -6.03
C TYR A 380 10.40 3.12 -5.43
N THR A 381 9.13 3.39 -5.15
CA THR A 381 8.31 2.51 -4.31
C THR A 381 6.81 2.63 -4.61
N VAL A 382 6.06 1.56 -4.34
CA VAL A 382 4.60 1.57 -4.54
C VAL A 382 3.86 2.00 -3.28
N ILE A 383 3.18 3.14 -3.36
CA ILE A 383 2.29 3.65 -2.31
C ILE A 383 0.90 3.06 -2.49
N ARG A 384 0.27 2.68 -1.37
CA ARG A 384 -1.13 2.25 -1.33
C ARG A 384 -2.03 3.45 -1.05
N PRO A 385 -2.72 4.01 -2.06
CA PRO A 385 -3.45 5.26 -1.91
C PRO A 385 -4.78 5.12 -1.16
N ALA A 386 -5.37 3.93 -1.07
CA ALA A 386 -6.73 3.77 -0.57
C ALA A 386 -6.88 4.25 0.89
N LEU A 387 -5.95 3.90 1.77
CA LEU A 387 -5.98 4.31 3.17
C LEU A 387 -5.73 5.83 3.35
N PRO A 388 -4.73 6.45 2.70
CA PRO A 388 -4.61 7.91 2.63
C PRO A 388 -5.86 8.61 2.10
N THR A 389 -6.50 8.10 1.05
CA THR A 389 -7.74 8.69 0.50
C THR A 389 -8.89 8.61 1.49
N LEU A 390 -9.07 7.47 2.17
CA LEU A 390 -10.08 7.33 3.22
C LEU A 390 -9.80 8.27 4.41
N SER A 391 -8.53 8.44 4.75
CA SER A 391 -8.07 9.39 5.77
C SER A 391 -8.40 10.84 5.42
N MET A 392 -8.11 11.25 4.18
CA MET A 392 -8.47 12.56 3.64
C MET A 392 -9.98 12.81 3.68
N LEU A 393 -10.78 11.80 3.33
CA LEU A 393 -12.24 11.90 3.36
C LEU A 393 -12.74 12.19 4.79
N TRP A 394 -12.26 11.43 5.79
CA TRP A 394 -12.65 11.67 7.18
C TRP A 394 -12.16 13.01 7.73
N ALA A 395 -10.95 13.43 7.34
CA ALA A 395 -10.43 14.76 7.68
C ALA A 395 -11.33 15.87 7.12
N ALA A 396 -11.78 15.74 5.86
CA ALA A 396 -12.70 16.69 5.22
C ALA A 396 -14.07 16.71 5.91
N VAL A 397 -14.67 15.53 6.17
CA VAL A 397 -15.98 15.40 6.84
C VAL A 397 -15.96 15.99 8.25
N LEU A 398 -14.91 15.73 9.03
CA LEU A 398 -14.79 16.27 10.38
C LEU A 398 -14.50 17.77 10.38
N SER A 399 -13.71 18.27 9.42
CA SER A 399 -13.47 19.71 9.25
C SER A 399 -14.77 20.44 8.90
N TRP A 400 -15.59 19.87 8.01
CA TRP A 400 -16.93 20.36 7.73
C TRP A 400 -17.81 20.36 8.98
N HIS A 401 -17.90 19.24 9.69
CA HIS A 401 -18.76 19.12 10.87
C HIS A 401 -18.33 20.06 12.01
N PHE A 402 -17.02 20.22 12.22
CA PHE A 402 -16.47 21.19 13.16
C PHE A 402 -16.92 22.60 12.81
N THR A 403 -16.74 23.00 11.55
CA THR A 403 -17.06 24.36 11.07
C THR A 403 -18.55 24.65 11.06
N LYS A 404 -19.39 23.66 10.74
CA LYS A 404 -20.85 23.77 10.87
C LYS A 404 -21.28 24.16 12.29
N LYS A 405 -20.56 23.68 13.31
CA LYS A 405 -20.82 24.08 14.70
C LYS A 405 -20.44 25.53 14.98
N PHE A 406 -19.38 26.05 14.35
CA PHE A 406 -19.01 27.46 14.50
C PHE A 406 -20.00 28.42 13.85
N LEU A 407 -20.56 28.04 12.69
CA LEU A 407 -21.67 28.76 12.04
C LEU A 407 -22.82 28.97 13.03
N VAL A 408 -23.24 27.90 13.70
CA VAL A 408 -24.36 27.95 14.67
C VAL A 408 -24.04 28.81 15.90
N THR A 409 -22.78 28.97 16.27
CA THR A 409 -22.39 29.78 17.44
C THR A 409 -22.20 31.27 17.16
N GLY A 410 -22.32 31.70 15.89
CA GLY A 410 -22.28 33.12 15.50
C GLY A 410 -20.89 33.76 15.44
N ILE A 411 -19.81 33.00 15.64
CA ILE A 411 -18.41 33.52 15.74
C ILE A 411 -17.79 33.78 14.34
N MET A 412 -18.56 33.62 13.27
CA MET A 412 -18.04 33.68 11.90
C MET A 412 -18.24 35.05 11.29
N GLU A 413 -17.31 35.53 10.46
CA GLU A 413 -17.47 36.83 9.80
C GLU A 413 -18.73 36.86 8.93
N GLY A 414 -19.01 35.79 8.17
CA GLY A 414 -20.19 35.71 7.31
C GLY A 414 -19.83 35.84 5.83
N GLY A 415 -20.76 35.45 4.95
CA GLY A 415 -20.56 35.52 3.50
C GLY A 415 -21.08 36.80 2.85
N ASP A 416 -21.63 37.74 3.63
CA ASP A 416 -22.22 39.00 3.16
C ASP A 416 -23.23 38.84 2.01
N ILE A 417 -23.99 37.74 2.01
CA ILE A 417 -24.95 37.37 0.97
C ILE A 417 -26.14 38.33 0.95
N TYR A 418 -26.60 38.72 2.15
CA TYR A 418 -27.72 39.62 2.35
C TYR A 418 -27.24 40.96 2.84
N ASP A 419 -27.83 42.03 2.35
CA ASP A 419 -27.57 43.37 2.88
C ASP A 419 -28.35 43.58 4.17
N VAL A 420 -29.57 43.08 4.23
CA VAL A 420 -30.49 43.28 5.37
C VAL A 420 -31.18 41.98 5.74
N PHE A 421 -31.21 41.69 7.03
CA PHE A 421 -32.06 40.68 7.65
C PHE A 421 -33.22 41.37 8.38
N ILE A 422 -34.46 41.03 8.04
CA ILE A 422 -35.63 41.56 8.76
C ILE A 422 -36.15 40.47 9.71
N SER A 423 -36.06 40.71 11.02
CA SER A 423 -36.62 39.85 12.05
C SER A 423 -37.91 40.47 12.59
N TYR A 424 -39.01 39.73 12.60
CA TYR A 424 -40.31 40.24 13.08
C TYR A 424 -41.22 39.13 13.62
N SER A 425 -42.24 39.50 14.42
CA SER A 425 -43.28 38.56 14.83
C SER A 425 -44.29 38.37 13.70
N HIS A 426 -44.68 37.13 13.42
CA HIS A 426 -45.73 36.84 12.41
C HIS A 426 -47.05 37.61 12.61
N GLY A 427 -47.41 38.01 13.84
CA GLY A 427 -48.61 38.84 14.05
C GLY A 427 -48.49 40.26 13.50
N ASP A 428 -47.26 40.75 13.33
CA ASP A 428 -46.97 42.05 12.71
C ASP A 428 -46.64 41.94 11.21
N SER A 429 -46.75 40.74 10.63
CA SER A 429 -46.37 40.45 9.22
C SER A 429 -47.00 41.41 8.21
N ALA A 430 -48.29 41.70 8.35
CA ALA A 430 -49.00 42.60 7.44
C ALA A 430 -48.42 44.02 7.46
N TRP A 431 -48.05 44.51 8.64
CA TRP A 431 -47.43 45.82 8.80
C TRP A 431 -46.02 45.82 8.21
N VAL A 432 -45.21 44.81 8.53
CA VAL A 432 -43.81 44.70 8.08
C VAL A 432 -43.74 44.61 6.56
N LYS A 433 -44.59 43.80 5.92
CA LYS A 433 -44.65 43.69 4.45
C LYS A 433 -44.94 45.03 3.78
N LYS A 434 -45.96 45.73 4.27
CA LYS A 434 -46.45 46.97 3.67
C LYS A 434 -45.51 48.14 3.90
N ASN A 435 -45.02 48.30 5.13
CA ASN A 435 -44.34 49.53 5.56
C ASN A 435 -42.82 49.42 5.64
N LEU A 436 -42.26 48.19 5.68
CA LEU A 436 -40.82 47.96 5.81
C LEU A 436 -40.26 47.22 4.59
N TYR A 437 -40.70 45.98 4.35
CA TYR A 437 -40.17 45.14 3.26
C TYR A 437 -40.44 45.74 1.88
N GLY A 438 -41.69 46.11 1.56
CA GLY A 438 -42.03 46.68 0.24
C GLY A 438 -41.20 47.93 -0.11
N PRO A 439 -41.12 48.94 0.78
CA PRO A 439 -40.27 50.11 0.57
C PRO A 439 -38.77 49.82 0.47
N LEU A 440 -38.24 48.83 1.21
CA LEU A 440 -36.83 48.44 1.13
C LEU A 440 -36.52 47.60 -0.11
N ALA A 441 -37.43 46.74 -0.56
CA ALA A 441 -37.26 45.94 -1.76
C ALA A 441 -37.20 46.83 -3.03
N ASN A 442 -37.95 47.93 -3.04
CA ASN A 442 -37.92 48.95 -4.11
C ASN A 442 -36.77 49.95 -3.96
N PHE A 443 -35.97 49.86 -2.89
CA PHE A 443 -34.87 50.79 -2.68
C PHE A 443 -33.62 50.33 -3.44
N THR A 444 -33.06 51.26 -4.18
CA THR A 444 -31.82 51.08 -4.93
C THR A 444 -30.67 51.73 -4.17
N LYS A 445 -29.57 51.00 -4.02
CA LYS A 445 -28.34 51.52 -3.41
C LYS A 445 -27.73 52.63 -4.28
N PRO A 446 -26.78 53.41 -3.74
CA PRO A 446 -26.01 54.38 -4.54
C PRO A 446 -25.34 53.77 -5.79
N ASP A 447 -24.98 52.49 -5.74
CA ASP A 447 -24.37 51.70 -6.84
C ASP A 447 -25.40 51.19 -7.89
N GLY A 448 -26.67 51.61 -7.82
CA GLY A 448 -27.70 51.20 -8.80
C GLY A 448 -28.25 49.77 -8.63
N LYS A 449 -27.73 48.98 -7.68
CA LYS A 449 -28.23 47.63 -7.35
C LYS A 449 -29.37 47.66 -6.33
N SER A 450 -30.32 46.73 -6.46
CA SER A 450 -31.36 46.51 -5.45
C SER A 450 -30.78 45.89 -4.18
N LEU A 451 -31.47 46.05 -3.05
CA LEU A 451 -31.08 45.43 -1.79
C LEU A 451 -31.38 43.92 -1.79
N ASN A 452 -30.41 43.10 -1.36
CA ASN A 452 -30.65 41.69 -1.08
C ASN A 452 -31.18 41.54 0.35
N ILE A 453 -32.49 41.35 0.49
CA ILE A 453 -33.18 41.28 1.78
C ILE A 453 -33.51 39.83 2.11
N PHE A 454 -33.11 39.36 3.29
CA PHE A 454 -33.64 38.12 3.84
C PHE A 454 -35.00 38.42 4.51
N PHE A 455 -36.05 37.85 3.92
CA PHE A 455 -37.43 37.92 4.42
C PHE A 455 -38.01 36.50 4.51
N ASP A 456 -38.41 36.09 5.70
CA ASP A 456 -38.74 34.70 6.07
C ASP A 456 -39.72 33.99 5.13
N GLU A 457 -40.81 34.64 4.75
CA GLU A 457 -41.83 34.04 3.87
C GLU A 457 -41.33 33.78 2.45
N ASN A 458 -40.37 34.59 1.97
CA ASN A 458 -39.89 34.53 0.59
C ASN A 458 -38.55 33.77 0.47
N SER A 459 -37.80 33.64 1.58
CA SER A 459 -36.40 33.20 1.57
C SER A 459 -36.17 31.79 2.09
N ILE A 460 -37.23 31.11 2.57
CA ILE A 460 -37.16 29.77 3.16
C ILE A 460 -37.86 28.78 2.22
N GLY A 461 -37.10 27.83 1.68
CA GLY A 461 -37.65 26.79 0.83
C GLY A 461 -38.50 25.79 1.60
N ILE A 462 -39.52 25.22 0.95
CA ILE A 462 -40.33 24.13 1.53
C ILE A 462 -39.40 22.95 1.88
N GLY A 463 -39.36 22.57 3.15
CA GLY A 463 -38.52 21.46 3.66
C GLY A 463 -37.16 21.86 4.22
N GLU A 464 -36.76 23.15 4.18
CA GLU A 464 -35.57 23.61 4.90
C GLU A 464 -35.80 23.64 6.43
N LEU A 465 -34.76 23.28 7.19
CA LEU A 465 -34.81 23.30 8.65
C LEU A 465 -34.74 24.75 9.15
N PHE A 466 -35.91 25.34 9.36
CA PHE A 466 -36.16 26.76 9.67
C PHE A 466 -35.06 27.38 10.54
N THR A 467 -34.82 26.85 11.75
CA THR A 467 -33.85 27.39 12.71
C THR A 467 -32.42 27.50 12.17
N THR A 468 -31.97 26.55 11.34
CA THR A 468 -30.61 26.58 10.78
C THR A 468 -30.49 27.65 9.69
N LYS A 469 -31.55 27.84 8.90
CA LYS A 469 -31.59 28.86 7.85
C LYS A 469 -31.53 30.26 8.45
N TYR A 470 -32.33 30.53 9.48
CA TYR A 470 -32.31 31.82 10.19
C TYR A 470 -30.93 32.17 10.73
N MET A 471 -30.36 31.29 11.54
CA MET A 471 -29.05 31.53 12.16
C MET A 471 -27.96 31.77 11.10
N ARG A 472 -28.02 31.02 10.00
CA ARG A 472 -27.11 31.22 8.87
C ARG A 472 -27.34 32.54 8.15
N SER A 473 -28.58 32.89 7.87
CA SER A 473 -28.93 34.13 7.19
C SER A 473 -28.56 35.36 8.02
N ILE A 474 -28.70 35.32 9.36
CA ILE A 474 -28.21 36.38 10.25
C ILE A 474 -26.68 36.52 10.13
N VAL A 475 -25.95 35.39 10.09
CA VAL A 475 -24.49 35.41 9.90
C VAL A 475 -24.12 35.93 8.50
N ASP A 476 -24.94 35.65 7.49
CA ASP A 476 -24.76 36.08 6.10
C ASP A 476 -25.29 37.51 5.81
N SER A 477 -25.80 38.23 6.82
CA SER A 477 -26.35 39.57 6.67
C SER A 477 -25.40 40.65 7.18
N LYS A 478 -25.31 41.76 6.45
CA LYS A 478 -24.54 42.95 6.88
C LYS A 478 -25.26 43.73 7.97
N MET A 479 -26.58 43.87 7.86
CA MET A 479 -27.41 44.57 8.83
C MET A 479 -28.57 43.72 9.32
N PHE A 480 -28.83 43.74 10.62
CA PHE A 480 -29.99 43.11 11.25
C PHE A 480 -31.00 44.17 11.71
N ILE A 481 -32.25 44.01 11.26
CA ILE A 481 -33.37 44.91 11.55
C ILE A 481 -34.45 44.14 12.32
N PRO A 482 -34.44 44.18 13.66
CA PRO A 482 -35.54 43.63 14.43
C PRO A 482 -36.70 44.62 14.50
N VAL A 483 -37.90 44.14 14.21
CA VAL A 483 -39.16 44.90 14.36
C VAL A 483 -39.75 44.58 15.72
N ILE A 484 -39.51 45.47 16.68
CA ILE A 484 -39.93 45.32 18.06
C ILE A 484 -41.38 45.71 18.23
N SER A 485 -42.16 44.76 18.72
CA SER A 485 -43.56 44.89 19.08
C SER A 485 -43.84 44.16 20.38
N LYS A 486 -45.06 44.31 20.89
CA LYS A 486 -45.56 43.52 22.01
C LYS A 486 -45.40 42.02 21.79
N GLU A 487 -45.66 41.54 20.57
CA GLU A 487 -45.61 40.11 20.27
C GLU A 487 -44.18 39.58 20.05
N TYR A 488 -43.28 40.42 19.54
CA TYR A 488 -41.89 40.03 19.25
C TYR A 488 -41.20 39.47 20.50
N TYR A 489 -41.32 40.17 21.63
CA TYR A 489 -40.71 39.77 22.90
C TYR A 489 -41.34 38.57 23.58
N HIS A 490 -42.53 38.13 23.16
CA HIS A 490 -43.17 36.96 23.72
C HIS A 490 -42.83 35.66 22.95
N LYS A 491 -42.10 35.76 21.82
CA LYS A 491 -41.71 34.60 21.02
C LYS A 491 -40.24 34.25 21.23
N ASN A 492 -39.99 33.07 21.81
CA ASN A 492 -38.63 32.55 22.04
C ASN A 492 -37.74 32.52 20.79
N HIS A 493 -38.31 32.30 19.60
CA HIS A 493 -37.55 32.29 18.35
C HIS A 493 -36.97 33.68 18.01
N CYS A 494 -37.79 34.73 18.15
CA CYS A 494 -37.39 36.12 17.93
C CYS A 494 -36.31 36.57 18.92
N ILE A 495 -36.44 36.16 20.19
CA ILE A 495 -35.42 36.43 21.22
C ILE A 495 -34.08 35.76 20.84
N ASN A 496 -34.11 34.49 20.44
CA ASN A 496 -32.87 33.78 20.07
C ASN A 496 -32.17 34.40 18.84
N GLU A 497 -32.93 34.89 17.85
CA GLU A 497 -32.38 35.63 16.71
C GLU A 497 -31.75 36.95 17.15
N MET A 498 -32.46 37.70 18.00
CA MET A 498 -32.00 38.95 18.58
C MET A 498 -30.70 38.76 19.36
N ASP A 499 -30.63 37.76 20.24
CA ASP A 499 -29.44 37.47 21.04
C ASP A 499 -28.23 37.16 20.16
N LEU A 500 -28.43 36.38 19.08
CA LEU A 500 -27.38 36.13 18.10
C LEU A 500 -26.94 37.42 17.41
N ALA A 501 -27.88 38.25 16.98
CA ALA A 501 -27.61 39.48 16.28
C ALA A 501 -26.86 40.51 17.15
N VAL A 502 -27.31 40.70 18.38
CA VAL A 502 -26.67 41.59 19.37
C VAL A 502 -25.24 41.12 19.64
N LYS A 503 -25.03 39.82 19.84
CA LYS A 503 -23.67 39.28 20.03
C LYS A 503 -22.76 39.63 18.86
N ARG A 504 -23.23 39.46 17.62
CA ARG A 504 -22.47 39.80 16.41
C ARG A 504 -22.23 41.31 16.27
N HIS A 505 -23.20 42.12 16.66
CA HIS A 505 -23.08 43.57 16.66
C HIS A 505 -22.00 44.05 17.63
N VAL A 506 -21.96 43.50 18.84
CA VAL A 506 -20.90 43.79 19.83
C VAL A 506 -19.53 43.34 19.34
N GLU A 507 -19.45 42.21 18.63
CA GLU A 507 -18.22 41.71 17.99
C GLU A 507 -17.83 42.49 16.71
N LYS A 508 -18.62 43.51 16.30
CA LYS A 508 -18.45 44.30 15.06
C LYS A 508 -18.46 43.45 13.78
N LEU A 509 -19.21 42.35 13.81
CA LEU A 509 -19.40 41.45 12.67
C LEU A 509 -20.69 41.72 11.88
N MET A 510 -21.55 42.60 12.38
CA MET A 510 -22.83 42.94 11.78
C MET A 510 -23.35 44.27 12.33
N ASP A 511 -23.97 45.10 11.51
CA ASP A 511 -24.69 46.29 11.97
C ASP A 511 -26.10 45.96 12.42
N MET A 512 -26.67 46.81 13.27
CA MET A 512 -27.99 46.58 13.84
C MET A 512 -28.76 47.88 13.94
N CYS A 513 -30.01 47.87 13.46
CA CYS A 513 -30.91 49.01 13.53
C CYS A 513 -32.30 48.54 13.96
N ILE A 514 -32.71 48.89 15.17
CA ILE A 514 -33.98 48.45 15.75
C ILE A 514 -35.13 49.29 15.19
N VAL A 515 -36.24 48.66 14.78
CA VAL A 515 -37.47 49.35 14.39
C VAL A 515 -38.51 49.11 15.48
N ALA A 516 -38.81 50.14 16.28
CA ALA A 516 -39.76 50.04 17.37
C ALA A 516 -41.17 50.45 16.90
N LEU A 517 -42.10 49.49 16.90
CA LEU A 517 -43.53 49.78 16.72
C LEU A 517 -44.15 50.39 17.98
N ASP A 518 -43.68 49.94 19.14
CA ASP A 518 -44.00 50.53 20.43
C ASP A 518 -42.74 50.51 21.30
N TYR A 519 -42.22 51.70 21.57
CA TYR A 519 -40.98 51.92 22.33
C TYR A 519 -41.01 51.27 23.71
N LYS A 520 -42.20 51.13 24.33
CA LYS A 520 -42.35 50.51 25.66
C LYS A 520 -41.82 49.08 25.71
N TYR A 521 -41.77 48.38 24.58
CA TYR A 521 -41.30 47.00 24.52
C TYR A 521 -39.83 46.88 24.13
N VAL A 522 -39.11 47.98 23.88
CA VAL A 522 -37.65 47.95 23.67
C VAL A 522 -36.96 47.78 25.03
N PRO A 523 -36.20 46.69 25.26
CA PRO A 523 -35.46 46.46 26.49
C PRO A 523 -34.40 47.53 26.70
N GLU A 524 -34.19 47.90 27.95
CA GLU A 524 -33.17 48.88 28.34
C GLU A 524 -31.78 48.51 27.83
N GLU A 525 -31.45 47.21 27.79
CA GLU A 525 -30.18 46.67 27.30
C GLU A 525 -29.88 47.04 25.83
N PHE A 526 -30.91 47.32 25.03
CA PHE A 526 -30.78 47.65 23.60
C PHE A 526 -30.96 49.14 23.29
N THR A 527 -31.20 49.98 24.31
CA THR A 527 -31.33 51.45 24.11
C THR A 527 -30.05 52.12 23.61
N ASN A 528 -28.90 51.44 23.77
CA ASN A 528 -27.60 51.89 23.26
C ASN A 528 -27.38 51.54 21.77
N ILE A 529 -28.29 50.79 21.16
CA ILE A 529 -28.25 50.42 19.73
C ILE A 529 -29.09 51.44 18.96
N ASN A 530 -28.67 51.81 17.74
CA ASN A 530 -29.45 52.71 16.90
C ASN A 530 -30.87 52.15 16.69
N PHE A 531 -31.88 52.96 17.00
CA PHE A 531 -33.27 52.58 16.81
C PHE A 531 -34.07 53.68 16.15
N VAL A 532 -35.16 53.26 15.51
CA VAL A 532 -36.11 54.10 14.80
C VAL A 532 -37.49 53.84 15.40
N ASP A 533 -38.06 54.86 16.04
CA ASP A 533 -39.41 54.80 16.61
C ASP A 533 -40.44 55.25 15.56
N VAL A 534 -41.31 54.31 15.17
CA VAL A 534 -42.36 54.54 14.17
C VAL A 534 -43.44 55.48 14.70
N SER A 535 -43.68 55.50 16.02
CA SER A 535 -44.74 56.29 16.64
C SER A 535 -44.43 57.79 16.70
N GLN A 536 -43.15 58.16 16.71
CA GLN A 536 -42.70 59.56 16.85
C GLN A 536 -42.13 60.17 15.57
N GLN A 537 -41.82 59.37 14.54
CA GLN A 537 -41.12 59.85 13.36
C GLN A 537 -41.93 59.61 12.09
N GLU A 538 -42.50 60.67 11.51
CA GLU A 538 -43.27 60.60 10.25
C GLU A 538 -42.44 60.07 9.07
N ASN A 539 -41.11 60.18 9.11
CA ASN A 539 -40.22 59.79 8.01
C ASN A 539 -39.17 58.74 8.40
N PHE A 540 -39.56 57.76 9.21
CA PHE A 540 -38.70 56.71 9.75
C PHE A 540 -37.90 55.93 8.67
N MET A 541 -38.50 55.73 7.50
CA MET A 541 -37.87 55.02 6.37
C MET A 541 -36.64 55.75 5.80
N SER A 542 -36.61 57.08 5.83
CA SER A 542 -35.48 57.86 5.33
C SER A 542 -34.22 57.58 6.16
N LYS A 543 -34.34 57.66 7.50
CA LYS A 543 -33.27 57.33 8.44
C LYS A 543 -32.80 55.89 8.31
N LEU A 544 -33.72 54.95 8.14
CA LEU A 544 -33.37 53.54 7.95
C LEU A 544 -32.54 53.34 6.67
N LYS A 545 -32.94 53.98 5.56
CA LYS A 545 -32.17 53.95 4.30
C LYS A 545 -30.79 54.59 4.45
N ASP A 546 -30.70 55.67 5.23
CA ASP A 546 -29.42 56.31 5.52
C ASP A 546 -28.50 55.41 6.33
N GLU A 547 -29.02 54.70 7.33
CA GLU A 547 -28.23 53.76 8.13
C GLU A 547 -27.78 52.55 7.29
N ILE A 548 -28.65 51.99 6.44
CA ILE A 548 -28.31 50.90 5.51
C ILE A 548 -27.19 51.32 4.54
N THR A 549 -27.19 52.57 4.08
CA THR A 549 -26.20 53.07 3.11
C THR A 549 -24.95 53.68 3.75
N LYS A 550 -24.87 53.74 5.08
CA LYS A 550 -23.78 54.37 5.82
C LYS A 550 -22.42 53.73 5.53
N GLU A 551 -22.36 52.40 5.50
CA GLU A 551 -21.14 51.67 5.14
C GLU A 551 -20.73 51.92 3.69
N ASP A 552 -21.67 51.88 2.74
CA ASP A 552 -21.38 52.10 1.32
C ASP A 552 -20.87 53.54 1.07
N LYS A 553 -21.48 54.53 1.74
CA LYS A 553 -21.04 55.93 1.71
C LYS A 553 -19.64 56.11 2.30
N ASN A 554 -19.31 55.40 3.39
CA ASN A 554 -17.98 55.45 4.00
C ASN A 554 -16.90 54.79 3.12
N LYS A 555 -17.22 53.69 2.45
CA LYS A 555 -16.31 53.03 1.48
C LYS A 555 -16.07 53.90 0.24
N LEU A 556 -17.12 54.55 -0.29
CA LEU A 556 -17.00 55.49 -1.40
C LEU A 556 -16.11 56.70 -1.04
N LYS A 557 -16.24 57.25 0.18
CA LYS A 557 -15.39 58.34 0.67
C LYS A 557 -13.94 57.91 0.92
N ALA A 558 -13.70 56.69 1.41
CA ALA A 558 -12.35 56.17 1.62
C ALA A 558 -11.63 55.84 0.30
N GLY A 559 -12.36 55.42 -0.74
CA GLY A 559 -11.81 55.20 -2.08
C GLY A 559 -11.40 56.50 -2.78
N SER A 560 -12.23 57.55 -2.66
CA SER A 560 -11.94 58.85 -3.30
C SER A 560 -10.79 59.64 -2.66
N ILE A 561 -10.45 59.37 -1.40
CA ILE A 561 -9.27 59.98 -0.74
C ILE A 561 -7.95 59.33 -1.21
N ASN A 562 -7.95 58.04 -1.56
CA ASN A 562 -6.75 57.35 -2.05
C ASN A 562 -6.44 57.66 -3.53
N ASP A 563 -7.43 58.11 -4.31
CA ASP A 563 -7.23 58.51 -5.70
C ASP A 563 -6.65 59.94 -5.83
N GLU A 564 -6.83 60.80 -4.82
CA GLU A 564 -6.22 62.15 -4.78
C GLU A 564 -4.76 62.14 -4.28
N GLU A 565 -4.32 61.14 -3.52
CA GLU A 565 -2.95 61.04 -3.00
C GLU A 565 -1.97 60.33 -3.98
N ASN A 566 -2.48 59.73 -5.06
CA ASN A 566 -1.66 59.04 -6.07
C ASN A 566 -1.48 59.83 -7.39
N THR A 567 -1.79 61.14 -7.37
CA THR A 567 -1.65 62.05 -8.53
C THR A 567 -0.62 63.18 -8.27
N GLN A 568 0.31 62.97 -7.33
CA GLN A 568 1.41 63.91 -7.03
C GLN A 568 2.77 63.20 -6.82
N GLU A 569 3.11 62.19 -7.63
CA GLU A 569 4.50 61.75 -7.81
C GLU A 569 4.75 61.33 -9.27
N GLU A 570 4.55 62.25 -10.21
CA GLU A 570 5.13 62.18 -11.55
C GLU A 570 5.69 63.55 -11.89
N GLU A 571 6.93 63.80 -11.49
CA GLU A 571 7.92 64.64 -12.19
C GLU A 571 9.18 64.77 -11.33
N THR A 572 10.15 63.88 -11.53
CA THR A 572 11.57 64.20 -11.34
C THR A 572 12.42 63.33 -12.24
N SER A 573 12.86 63.96 -13.33
CA SER A 573 13.91 63.55 -14.23
C SER A 573 15.26 63.41 -13.54
N MET A 574 16.03 62.36 -13.84
CA MET A 574 17.44 62.46 -14.28
C MET A 574 18.09 61.08 -14.51
N ASP A 575 18.56 60.91 -15.75
CA ASP A 575 19.81 60.29 -16.21
C ASP A 575 20.30 58.96 -15.61
N ILE A 576 20.20 57.89 -16.41
CA ILE A 576 21.18 56.78 -16.40
C ILE A 576 21.48 56.36 -17.85
N ASP A 577 22.77 56.48 -18.18
CA ASP A 577 23.42 56.06 -19.42
C ASP A 577 23.18 54.57 -19.77
N GLU A 578 22.89 54.32 -21.03
CA GLU A 578 22.99 53.01 -21.68
C GLU A 578 24.45 52.53 -21.72
N GLN A 579 24.70 51.25 -21.38
CA GLN A 579 25.68 50.41 -22.08
C GLN A 579 25.33 48.91 -21.99
N PRO A 580 25.76 48.09 -22.97
CA PRO A 580 25.07 46.87 -23.36
C PRO A 580 25.64 45.60 -22.74
N ILE A 581 24.77 44.58 -22.65
CA ILE A 581 25.08 43.22 -22.22
C ILE A 581 25.80 42.47 -23.36
N GLN A 582 27.02 41.96 -23.10
CA GLN A 582 27.71 40.98 -23.94
C GLN A 582 27.80 39.61 -23.24
N GLU A 583 27.51 38.57 -24.03
CA GLU A 583 27.68 37.14 -23.72
C GLU A 583 29.14 36.76 -23.43
N PRO A 584 29.43 35.75 -22.59
CA PRO A 584 30.76 35.17 -22.54
C PRO A 584 30.87 33.96 -23.49
N LYS A 585 31.78 34.10 -24.47
CA LYS A 585 32.33 33.01 -25.26
C LYS A 585 33.33 32.18 -24.44
N ASN A 586 33.24 30.87 -24.58
CA ASN A 586 34.29 29.91 -24.23
C ASN A 586 35.37 29.90 -25.32
N GLU A 587 36.65 30.00 -24.95
CA GLU A 587 37.71 29.08 -25.38
C GLU A 587 39.09 29.39 -24.75
N ALA A 588 39.75 28.29 -24.35
CA ALA A 588 41.17 27.98 -24.21
C ALA A 588 42.25 29.08 -24.09
N ILE A 589 43.22 28.86 -23.18
CA ILE A 589 44.61 28.46 -23.52
C ILE A 589 45.43 28.21 -22.23
N ALA A 590 46.30 27.22 -22.34
CA ALA A 590 47.27 26.70 -21.37
C ALA A 590 48.37 27.71 -20.94
N LYS A 591 48.97 27.46 -19.76
CA LYS A 591 50.43 27.29 -19.61
C LYS A 591 50.87 26.77 -18.23
N GLU A 592 51.72 25.75 -18.34
CA GLU A 592 52.75 25.17 -17.48
C GLU A 592 53.10 25.82 -16.12
N SER A 593 53.27 24.95 -15.11
CA SER A 593 54.38 25.08 -14.15
C SER A 593 54.99 23.71 -13.85
N LYS A 594 56.31 23.64 -14.00
CA LYS A 594 57.18 22.47 -13.74
C LYS A 594 57.51 22.42 -12.25
N ALA A 595 57.48 21.23 -11.66
CA ALA A 595 58.13 20.93 -10.38
C ALA A 595 58.96 19.65 -10.53
N GLU A 596 60.26 19.77 -10.29
CA GLU A 596 61.26 18.70 -10.29
C GLU A 596 61.01 17.69 -9.15
N ILE A 597 61.13 16.39 -9.46
CA ILE A 597 61.15 15.32 -8.46
C ILE A 597 62.49 14.58 -8.55
N ASN A 598 63.14 14.50 -7.39
CA ASN A 598 64.44 13.90 -7.12
C ASN A 598 64.33 12.35 -7.02
N PRO A 599 65.07 11.54 -7.81
CA PRO A 599 64.94 10.09 -7.80
C PRO A 599 65.98 9.46 -6.84
N GLY A 600 65.65 9.37 -5.55
CA GLY A 600 66.61 8.88 -4.56
C GLY A 600 66.03 8.32 -3.26
N ALA A 601 64.85 7.65 -3.27
CA ALA A 601 64.29 7.07 -2.03
C ALA A 601 63.34 5.87 -2.20
N VAL A 602 63.40 5.11 -3.31
CA VAL A 602 62.39 4.07 -3.61
C VAL A 602 62.84 2.63 -3.30
N LYS A 603 64.11 2.36 -2.97
CA LYS A 603 64.58 0.97 -2.76
C LYS A 603 64.45 0.40 -1.35
N GLU A 604 64.12 1.18 -0.32
CA GLU A 604 64.05 0.67 1.07
C GLU A 604 62.64 0.42 1.61
N LYS A 605 61.60 1.05 1.03
CA LYS A 605 60.19 0.82 1.44
C LYS A 605 59.58 -0.48 0.88
N VAL A 606 60.00 -0.94 -0.29
CA VAL A 606 59.44 -2.14 -0.95
C VAL A 606 59.88 -3.45 -0.26
N LYS A 607 61.02 -3.45 0.45
CA LYS A 607 61.51 -4.65 1.17
C LYS A 607 60.82 -4.89 2.52
N LYS A 608 60.40 -3.83 3.23
CA LYS A 608 59.68 -3.95 4.51
C LYS A 608 58.20 -4.32 4.33
N GLU A 609 57.57 -3.93 3.23
CA GLU A 609 56.16 -4.28 2.97
C GLU A 609 55.97 -5.76 2.57
N ASN A 610 56.93 -6.33 1.84
CA ASN A 610 56.86 -7.72 1.38
C ASN A 610 57.13 -8.76 2.50
N SER A 611 57.91 -8.41 3.53
CA SER A 611 58.12 -9.31 4.69
C SER A 611 56.90 -9.37 5.61
N SER A 612 56.20 -8.25 5.79
CA SER A 612 54.94 -8.13 6.55
C SER A 612 53.80 -8.93 5.91
N LYS A 613 53.63 -8.84 4.58
CA LYS A 613 52.61 -9.61 3.84
C LYS A 613 52.85 -11.13 3.91
N LYS A 614 54.10 -11.59 3.88
CA LYS A 614 54.45 -13.02 3.95
C LYS A 614 54.20 -13.61 5.35
N LYS A 615 54.43 -12.82 6.42
CA LYS A 615 54.14 -13.23 7.81
C LYS A 615 52.64 -13.35 8.08
N LYS A 616 51.83 -12.36 7.63
CA LYS A 616 50.36 -12.41 7.72
C LYS A 616 49.74 -13.58 6.95
N LYS A 617 50.29 -13.95 5.79
CA LYS A 617 49.81 -15.10 4.99
C LYS A 617 50.07 -16.45 5.69
N LYS A 618 51.24 -16.63 6.32
CA LYS A 618 51.56 -17.83 7.11
C LYS A 618 50.67 -17.99 8.34
N GLU A 619 50.35 -16.89 9.01
CA GLU A 619 49.51 -16.90 10.23
C GLU A 619 48.05 -17.22 9.91
N LYS A 620 47.50 -16.64 8.82
CA LYS A 620 46.17 -17.01 8.30
C LYS A 620 46.08 -18.49 7.92
N LEU A 621 47.13 -19.06 7.32
CA LEU A 621 47.14 -20.48 6.95
C LEU A 621 47.17 -21.41 8.18
N LYS A 622 47.91 -21.05 9.23
CA LYS A 622 47.91 -21.80 10.52
C LYS A 622 46.55 -21.75 11.21
N LEU A 623 45.90 -20.59 11.20
CA LEU A 623 44.56 -20.43 11.79
C LEU A 623 43.50 -21.26 11.03
N LYS A 624 43.58 -21.30 9.70
CA LYS A 624 42.69 -22.12 8.86
C LYS A 624 42.83 -23.62 9.17
N LYS A 625 44.06 -24.13 9.25
CA LYS A 625 44.33 -25.54 9.61
C LYS A 625 43.87 -25.89 11.03
N LYS A 626 43.95 -24.96 11.98
CA LYS A 626 43.45 -25.16 13.36
C LYS A 626 41.92 -25.29 13.39
N LYS A 627 41.20 -24.38 12.73
CA LYS A 627 39.73 -24.43 12.61
C LYS A 627 39.24 -25.70 11.91
N GLU A 628 39.97 -26.17 10.91
CA GLU A 628 39.63 -27.39 10.18
C GLU A 628 39.76 -28.65 11.07
N LYS A 629 40.80 -28.71 11.92
CA LYS A 629 40.95 -29.79 12.92
C LYS A 629 39.86 -29.74 13.99
N GLU A 630 39.50 -28.57 14.48
CA GLU A 630 38.41 -28.40 15.47
C GLU A 630 37.04 -28.81 14.90
N ASN A 631 36.77 -28.45 13.63
CA ASN A 631 35.55 -28.86 12.94
C ASN A 631 35.48 -30.37 12.71
N LYS A 632 36.60 -31.02 12.38
CA LYS A 632 36.66 -32.48 12.20
C LYS A 632 36.38 -33.20 13.53
N ALA A 633 36.97 -32.75 14.63
CA ALA A 633 36.73 -33.30 15.98
C ALA A 633 35.28 -33.08 16.45
N SER A 634 34.68 -31.92 16.15
CA SER A 634 33.28 -31.62 16.48
C SER A 634 32.30 -32.52 15.72
N LYS A 635 32.53 -32.74 14.42
CA LYS A 635 31.74 -33.67 13.59
C LYS A 635 31.80 -35.11 14.12
N GLU A 636 32.95 -35.57 14.59
CA GLU A 636 33.10 -36.91 15.18
C GLU A 636 32.34 -37.06 16.50
N LYS A 637 32.43 -36.07 17.40
CA LYS A 637 31.65 -36.04 18.65
C LYS A 637 30.14 -36.04 18.39
N LEU A 638 29.68 -35.36 17.33
CA LEU A 638 28.28 -35.34 16.94
C LEU A 638 27.81 -36.72 16.41
N LYS A 639 28.64 -37.39 15.60
CA LYS A 639 28.37 -38.77 15.13
C LYS A 639 28.22 -39.75 16.30
N LEU A 640 29.10 -39.67 17.30
CA LEU A 640 29.02 -40.52 18.51
C LEU A 640 27.75 -40.26 19.33
N LYS A 641 27.36 -38.99 19.52
CA LYS A 641 26.10 -38.62 20.20
C LYS A 641 24.86 -39.15 19.46
N LYS A 642 24.85 -39.07 18.12
CA LYS A 642 23.75 -39.61 17.29
C LYS A 642 23.64 -41.13 17.39
N LYS A 643 24.77 -41.86 17.43
CA LYS A 643 24.79 -43.33 17.63
C LYS A 643 24.19 -43.74 18.99
N LYS A 644 24.59 -43.08 20.08
CA LYS A 644 24.02 -43.30 21.43
C LYS A 644 22.51 -42.99 21.50
N LYS A 645 22.03 -41.94 20.82
CA LYS A 645 20.58 -41.64 20.74
C LYS A 645 19.78 -42.71 19.99
N LYS A 646 20.32 -43.26 18.89
CA LYS A 646 19.66 -44.34 18.12
C LYS A 646 19.52 -45.63 18.95
N GLU A 647 20.51 -45.99 19.75
CA GLU A 647 20.46 -47.16 20.64
C GLU A 647 19.42 -46.99 21.75
N ASN A 648 19.37 -45.82 22.39
CA ASN A 648 18.37 -45.53 23.43
C ASN A 648 16.93 -45.42 22.90
N GLY A 649 16.75 -45.01 21.64
CA GLY A 649 15.43 -44.91 20.99
C GLY A 649 14.77 -46.26 20.71
N LYS A 650 15.55 -47.30 20.36
CA LYS A 650 15.04 -48.65 20.08
C LYS A 650 14.40 -49.28 21.32
N GLY A 651 14.95 -49.04 22.52
CA GLY A 651 14.38 -49.50 23.79
C GLY A 651 13.01 -48.88 24.13
N LYS A 652 12.82 -47.59 23.85
CA LYS A 652 11.55 -46.89 24.11
C LYS A 652 10.42 -47.34 23.15
N LYS A 653 10.72 -47.57 21.87
CA LYS A 653 9.72 -48.10 20.91
C LYS A 653 9.20 -49.48 21.29
N ASN A 654 10.06 -50.37 21.79
CA ASN A 654 9.66 -51.71 22.26
C ASN A 654 8.80 -51.67 23.54
N ARG A 655 9.07 -50.74 24.47
CA ARG A 655 8.20 -50.54 25.65
C ARG A 655 6.80 -50.01 25.27
N LYS A 656 6.70 -49.11 24.27
CA LYS A 656 5.40 -48.58 23.80
C LYS A 656 4.56 -49.67 23.12
N LYS A 657 5.14 -50.45 22.19
CA LYS A 657 4.47 -51.61 21.56
C LYS A 657 3.93 -52.62 22.59
N ARG A 658 4.69 -52.91 23.66
CA ARG A 658 4.23 -53.80 24.74
C ARG A 658 3.05 -53.22 25.54
N LYS A 659 3.02 -51.91 25.79
CA LYS A 659 1.89 -51.24 26.48
C LYS A 659 0.62 -51.25 25.63
N ASP A 660 0.74 -51.01 24.32
CA ASP A 660 -0.42 -50.97 23.42
C ASP A 660 -1.01 -52.38 23.20
N LYS A 661 -0.17 -53.41 23.09
CA LYS A 661 -0.62 -54.81 23.03
C LYS A 661 -1.38 -55.22 24.30
N ARG A 662 -0.96 -54.74 25.48
CA ARG A 662 -1.68 -54.96 26.76
C ARG A 662 -3.03 -54.21 26.81
N LYS A 663 -3.10 -52.98 26.31
CA LYS A 663 -4.36 -52.21 26.24
C LYS A 663 -5.38 -52.87 25.31
N ASN A 664 -4.96 -53.33 24.14
CA ASN A 664 -5.84 -54.02 23.19
C ASN A 664 -6.38 -55.34 23.76
N LYS A 665 -5.51 -56.14 24.40
CA LYS A 665 -5.94 -57.38 25.07
C LYS A 665 -6.94 -57.12 26.21
N LYS A 666 -6.83 -56.00 26.93
CA LYS A 666 -7.84 -55.58 27.94
C LYS A 666 -9.17 -55.18 27.29
N LYS A 667 -9.16 -54.40 26.20
CA LYS A 667 -10.39 -53.99 25.48
C LYS A 667 -11.15 -55.20 24.93
N GLU A 668 -10.44 -56.18 24.39
CA GLU A 668 -11.02 -57.41 23.84
C GLU A 668 -11.68 -58.29 24.93
N LYS A 669 -11.01 -58.45 26.08
CA LYS A 669 -11.61 -59.11 27.26
C LYS A 669 -12.89 -58.41 27.74
N LEU A 670 -12.94 -57.09 27.70
CA LEU A 670 -14.13 -56.30 28.06
C LEU A 670 -15.28 -56.49 27.06
N LYS A 671 -15.01 -56.53 25.75
CA LYS A 671 -16.01 -56.83 24.72
C LYS A 671 -16.61 -58.23 24.91
N ASN A 672 -15.78 -59.23 25.17
CA ASN A 672 -16.23 -60.61 25.42
C ASN A 672 -17.03 -60.75 26.73
N LYS A 673 -16.71 -59.96 27.77
CA LYS A 673 -17.50 -59.95 29.02
C LYS A 673 -18.88 -59.31 28.80
N LYS A 674 -18.97 -58.27 27.97
CA LYS A 674 -20.25 -57.62 27.60
C LYS A 674 -21.13 -58.52 26.72
N SER A 675 -20.56 -59.24 25.76
CA SER A 675 -21.33 -60.19 24.93
C SER A 675 -21.92 -61.33 25.75
N LYS A 676 -21.12 -61.95 26.65
CA LYS A 676 -21.61 -62.99 27.58
C LYS A 676 -22.72 -62.49 28.50
N LYS A 677 -22.66 -61.24 29.00
CA LYS A 677 -23.75 -60.64 29.79
C LYS A 677 -25.03 -60.43 28.96
N ARG A 678 -24.93 -60.02 27.69
CA ARG A 678 -26.09 -59.88 26.79
C ARG A 678 -26.77 -61.23 26.52
N VAL A 679 -25.99 -62.30 26.31
CA VAL A 679 -26.53 -63.66 26.11
C VAL A 679 -27.25 -64.15 27.38
N LYS A 680 -26.67 -63.95 28.57
CA LYS A 680 -27.34 -64.30 29.85
C LYS A 680 -28.64 -63.53 30.07
N ARG A 681 -28.70 -62.24 29.71
CA ARG A 681 -29.93 -61.44 29.79
C ARG A 681 -31.01 -61.93 28.80
N LYS A 682 -30.62 -62.32 27.59
CA LYS A 682 -31.56 -62.90 26.61
C LYS A 682 -32.12 -64.26 27.09
N LYS A 683 -31.30 -65.13 27.69
CA LYS A 683 -31.78 -66.39 28.29
C LYS A 683 -32.74 -66.15 29.47
N LYS A 684 -32.43 -65.20 30.38
CA LYS A 684 -33.34 -64.84 31.48
C LYS A 684 -34.69 -64.27 31.01
N LYS A 685 -34.73 -63.55 29.88
CA LYS A 685 -35.99 -63.05 29.30
C LYS A 685 -36.81 -64.17 28.64
N LYS A 686 -36.17 -65.20 28.10
CA LYS A 686 -36.86 -66.37 27.53
C LYS A 686 -37.49 -67.29 28.57
N ASN A 687 -36.95 -67.37 29.79
CA ASN A 687 -37.51 -68.18 30.88
C ASN A 687 -38.57 -67.44 31.72
N LYS A 688 -38.87 -66.17 31.39
CA LYS A 688 -39.91 -65.36 32.05
C LYS A 688 -41.16 -65.16 31.18
N LYS A 689 -41.09 -65.62 29.93
CA LYS A 689 -42.26 -65.91 29.09
C LYS A 689 -42.45 -67.41 29.15
#